data_AF-R7YNY1-F1
#
_entry.id   AF-R7YNY1-F1
#
_cell.length_a   1.000
_cell.length_b   1.000
_cell.length_c   1.000
_cell.angle_alpha   90.00
_cell.angle_beta   90.00
_cell.angle_gamma   90.00
#
_symmetry.space_group_name_H-M   'P 1'
#
loop_
_entity.id
_entity.type
_entity.pdbx_description
1 polymer ?
#
loop_
_entity_poly.entity_id
_entity_poly.type
_entity_poly.pdbx_seq_one_letter_code
_entity_poly.pdbx_strand_id
1 'polypeptide(L)'
;MRRRPSGSATEEEEDPSSPESSSTSEHGDKAQTALKSTAEEENGSKEKEHTRTRAKRKGGASISASNTEGPPVWDHPPTPGTPSEKELLAMGLLDKDTAEDDMARALARRRARWQNPWSCSALTLVATLAAAVLLFCIVRSFLTKQLDPKGCEMSYTRPGYVDFPDFDTEHTRFASKYSLHLYTEQYIDDGKVKGVPVLFIPGNAGSYKQARSLAGESAFYFHDILRHDEAVMRSGKRPLDFFSVDFNEDITAFHGQTLLDQAEYLNDAVAYILSLYHNSRHSSRDPDLPDPSSVIIVGHSMGGIVARTMLTIPNYQPNSINTIITLSAPHARAPVSFDADIVKTYQHINDYWRKAYAQKWANDNPLWHVTLISIAGGGLDTVVPSDYASVASLVPETHGFTVFTSTMPRVWTGMDHLAITWCDQLRKRVIRAIYDVVDVSRPVQTRPRAERMRAFKKWFLTGLEDAAEKTLPQKEPKTLLTLEDNSNAIISQGERLTIRALGEGRKRRAHLLPIPPQGPPEGRKFTLLTNEVLDQPGDTGSLEVLFCSVFPLQVGQSATLFSMNMDLSGDSTGSTRLACKNAASDAISLPASAQESRQAFDKVQPFTYLQYKLEDLAEHQFVAVIDKADHPTSGWVIAEFSVASESIIGTNVSLQRLLTRGVKLKLPGTRPMVVDIKVPALHSSLLAYKLAIKQNGCGEGTELFTPLVRQYITDVYESKFFVNAKDANINLHGVAPYMPPPLGSNKAGDGLSLQLWSDPTCDSSMKVSLHVDTLGSIGKLWMRYRTVFAAFPLLIVALALRKQFKIYDETGIFMSFSESINQCLRTSLPVLFIALTFLGTSLANSSQDPLKAESHWLHGWSRNLTESALDHSANDLLLGSQDTFFWFLVPLFGLICIGICVAVNYVALAVTYVFTMVYCSIRSVASAADEYRRRTPTAFGVTSTRQRVITTSILLLLVSTAIPYHFAYIVLCVVQIATCTRAYRLARETRSDANYNFYNYAHSILVLMLWILPINLPVLVVWIRNLAVHWLTPFSSHHNILSIMPFILLIETLSTGRMISRVTSRARLLTNILLFSIAIYAAVYGVSYAYALHHLANILCAWLVAIHLSASRFSLSRLNRVIEGLETHGAHHIKKRP
;
A
#
# COMPACT_ATOMS: atom_id res chain seq x y z
N MET A 1 -15.80 37.82 30.83
CA MET A 1 -14.82 38.72 31.50
C MET A 1 -13.44 38.33 30.96
N ARG A 2 -12.64 39.19 30.30
CA ARG A 2 -11.68 40.16 30.90
C ARG A 2 -11.02 39.55 32.16
N ARG A 3 -9.71 39.24 32.22
CA ARG A 3 -8.53 40.06 31.82
C ARG A 3 -7.23 39.22 31.65
N ARG A 4 -6.33 39.65 30.74
CA ARG A 4 -4.84 39.50 30.77
C ARG A 4 -4.24 40.57 31.76
N PRO A 5 -2.90 40.84 31.97
CA PRO A 5 -1.72 40.53 31.11
C PRO A 5 -0.27 40.47 31.71
N SER A 6 0.72 40.35 30.80
CA SER A 6 2.06 41.02 30.73
C SER A 6 3.31 40.56 31.52
N GLY A 7 4.47 40.85 30.91
CA GLY A 7 5.86 40.57 31.33
C GLY A 7 6.58 39.65 30.31
N SER A 8 7.46 40.02 29.35
CA SER A 8 8.37 41.17 29.08
C SER A 8 9.53 41.38 30.06
N ALA A 9 10.76 41.76 29.67
CA ALA A 9 11.53 41.67 28.41
C ALA A 9 12.96 42.23 28.68
N THR A 10 14.00 41.71 28.00
CA THR A 10 15.41 42.19 27.88
C THR A 10 16.12 41.20 26.93
N GLU A 11 16.85 41.51 25.86
CA GLU A 11 17.90 42.53 25.60
C GLU A 11 19.15 42.25 26.46
N GLU A 12 20.39 42.18 25.94
CA GLU A 12 21.05 42.97 24.87
C GLU A 12 21.81 42.12 23.80
N GLU A 13 22.45 42.80 22.82
CA GLU A 13 23.40 42.32 21.77
C GLU A 13 24.69 43.20 21.86
N GLU A 14 25.86 43.06 21.21
CA GLU A 14 26.38 42.49 19.94
C GLU A 14 27.07 41.10 20.11
N ASP A 15 27.59 40.32 19.14
CA ASP A 15 28.16 40.43 17.75
C ASP A 15 29.73 40.37 17.69
N PRO A 16 30.47 40.34 16.54
CA PRO A 16 31.15 39.10 16.14
C PRO A 16 32.67 39.21 15.79
N SER A 17 33.38 38.07 15.68
CA SER A 17 34.67 37.97 14.95
C SER A 17 35.11 36.53 14.59
N SER A 18 36.03 36.44 13.62
CA SER A 18 36.76 35.24 13.12
C SER A 18 38.10 35.72 12.47
N PRO A 19 39.04 34.90 11.92
CA PRO A 19 39.08 33.44 11.75
C PRO A 19 40.48 32.78 12.08
N GLU A 20 40.73 31.57 11.53
CA GLU A 20 42.02 30.99 11.08
C GLU A 20 43.14 30.39 11.99
N SER A 21 43.40 29.08 11.76
CA SER A 21 44.72 28.44 11.46
C SER A 21 45.60 27.71 12.52
N SER A 22 46.34 26.69 12.04
CA SER A 22 47.50 25.95 12.67
C SER A 22 47.21 25.08 13.92
N SER A 23 47.37 23.73 13.92
CA SER A 23 48.58 22.86 14.01
C SER A 23 49.34 22.96 15.36
N THR A 24 49.82 21.90 16.05
CA THR A 24 50.19 20.52 15.63
C THR A 24 50.27 19.54 16.84
N SER A 25 50.26 18.22 16.61
CA SER A 25 50.98 17.08 17.29
C SER A 25 51.29 17.10 18.82
N GLU A 26 51.30 16.00 19.58
CA GLU A 26 51.16 14.53 19.32
C GLU A 26 50.04 13.95 20.24
N HIS A 27 49.93 12.68 20.72
CA HIS A 27 50.66 11.40 20.61
C HIS A 27 49.69 10.23 20.95
N GLY A 28 50.09 8.96 20.77
CA GLY A 28 49.49 7.84 21.53
C GLY A 28 49.17 6.52 20.80
N ASP A 29 50.01 6.05 19.87
CA ASP A 29 49.77 4.79 19.15
C ASP A 29 50.05 3.51 19.97
N LYS A 30 49.31 2.42 19.66
CA LYS A 30 49.81 1.02 19.75
C LYS A 30 48.87 -0.01 19.10
N ALA A 31 49.44 -1.02 18.44
CA ALA A 31 48.69 -2.03 17.70
C ALA A 31 49.43 -3.39 17.55
N GLN A 32 48.67 -4.39 17.04
CA GLN A 32 49.10 -5.60 16.29
C GLN A 32 49.55 -6.93 16.98
N THR A 33 49.15 -8.03 16.30
CA THR A 33 49.80 -9.35 16.04
C THR A 33 50.00 -10.47 17.09
N ALA A 34 49.08 -11.45 17.05
CA ALA A 34 49.22 -12.81 16.46
C ALA A 34 50.31 -13.88 16.88
N LEU A 35 49.80 -15.10 17.19
CA LEU A 35 50.31 -16.48 16.91
C LEU A 35 51.74 -16.95 17.35
N LYS A 36 51.84 -17.97 18.25
CA LYS A 36 52.22 -19.39 17.92
C LYS A 36 52.33 -20.38 19.13
N SER A 37 52.41 -21.66 18.74
CA SER A 37 52.40 -23.01 19.35
C SER A 37 53.43 -23.47 20.43
N THR A 38 53.20 -24.70 20.94
CA THR A 38 54.15 -25.73 21.53
C THR A 38 54.74 -25.45 22.94
N ALA A 39 54.60 -26.33 23.95
CA ALA A 39 55.28 -27.64 24.28
C ALA A 39 56.67 -27.41 24.97
N GLU A 40 57.24 -28.26 25.86
CA GLU A 40 57.06 -29.69 26.23
C GLU A 40 57.74 -30.02 27.60
N GLU A 41 57.37 -31.12 28.29
CA GLU A 41 58.11 -31.90 29.36
C GLU A 41 58.71 -31.19 30.63
N GLU A 42 59.27 -31.82 31.70
CA GLU A 42 59.63 -33.24 32.01
C GLU A 42 59.56 -33.60 33.54
N ASN A 43 59.60 -34.93 33.85
CA ASN A 43 59.76 -35.69 35.13
C ASN A 43 58.52 -35.99 36.00
N GLY A 44 58.48 -37.03 36.88
CA GLY A 44 59.41 -38.16 37.18
C GLY A 44 59.61 -38.43 38.70
N SER A 45 59.84 -39.63 39.26
CA SER A 45 59.70 -41.03 38.75
C SER A 45 59.58 -42.08 39.90
N LYS A 46 58.91 -43.24 39.65
CA LYS A 46 58.98 -44.57 40.37
C LYS A 46 58.40 -44.61 41.82
N GLU A 47 57.96 -45.75 42.39
CA GLU A 47 58.34 -47.18 42.23
C GLU A 47 57.15 -48.17 41.93
N LYS A 48 57.26 -49.46 42.29
CA LYS A 48 56.54 -50.67 41.79
C LYS A 48 55.57 -51.27 42.86
N GLU A 49 54.70 -52.28 42.65
CA GLU A 49 54.90 -53.58 41.96
C GLU A 49 53.61 -54.35 41.52
N HIS A 50 53.79 -55.36 40.64
CA HIS A 50 52.98 -56.55 40.29
C HIS A 50 51.50 -56.71 40.74
N THR A 51 50.49 -57.11 39.92
CA THR A 51 50.29 -57.26 38.44
C THR A 51 48.76 -57.19 38.13
N ARG A 52 48.02 -57.87 37.20
CA ARG A 52 48.20 -58.93 36.16
C ARG A 52 47.15 -58.81 35.01
N THR A 53 47.43 -59.48 33.89
CA THR A 53 46.62 -59.90 32.69
C THR A 53 45.06 -59.86 32.66
N ARG A 54 44.36 -59.72 31.51
CA ARG A 54 44.66 -59.25 30.12
C ARG A 54 43.39 -59.28 29.22
N ALA A 55 43.29 -58.37 28.22
CA ALA A 55 42.49 -58.44 26.96
C ALA A 55 40.94 -58.50 27.05
N LYS A 56 40.15 -57.59 26.43
CA LYS A 56 40.02 -57.12 25.03
C LYS A 56 39.15 -58.02 24.13
N ARG A 57 38.11 -57.42 23.53
CA ARG A 57 37.61 -57.78 22.18
C ARG A 57 37.23 -56.51 21.42
N LYS A 58 37.69 -56.39 20.17
CA LYS A 58 37.27 -55.41 19.15
C LYS A 58 37.03 -56.22 17.87
N GLY A 59 36.08 -55.83 17.04
CA GLY A 59 35.81 -56.47 15.75
C GLY A 59 35.44 -55.43 14.72
N GLY A 60 36.29 -55.28 13.70
CA GLY A 60 35.99 -54.59 12.44
C GLY A 60 36.35 -55.55 11.31
N ALA A 61 35.59 -55.54 10.23
CA ALA A 61 35.71 -56.54 9.16
C ALA A 61 36.78 -56.18 8.11
N SER A 62 37.21 -57.19 7.37
CA SER A 62 37.79 -57.04 6.02
C SER A 62 37.36 -58.25 5.18
N ILE A 63 37.24 -58.09 3.85
CA ILE A 63 36.64 -59.07 2.94
C ILE A 63 37.61 -59.36 1.79
N SER A 64 37.85 -60.64 1.52
CA SER A 64 38.40 -61.17 0.26
C SER A 64 38.30 -62.70 0.25
N ALA A 65 38.08 -63.41 -0.85
CA ALA A 65 37.55 -63.08 -2.18
C ALA A 65 37.36 -64.42 -2.94
N SER A 66 36.48 -64.46 -3.96
CA SER A 66 36.36 -65.59 -4.94
C SER A 66 35.89 -66.95 -4.33
N ASN A 67 35.45 -67.97 -5.08
CA ASN A 67 35.14 -68.03 -6.52
C ASN A 67 33.99 -69.02 -6.83
N THR A 68 33.75 -69.20 -8.13
CA THR A 68 32.78 -70.04 -8.88
C THR A 68 32.38 -71.44 -8.37
N GLU A 69 31.20 -71.85 -8.86
CA GLU A 69 30.76 -73.21 -9.23
C GLU A 69 30.26 -74.22 -8.16
N GLY A 70 29.21 -74.95 -8.57
CA GLY A 70 28.64 -76.20 -8.05
C GLY A 70 28.09 -76.97 -9.27
N PRO A 71 27.07 -77.86 -9.20
CA PRO A 71 26.36 -78.50 -8.07
C PRO A 71 26.86 -79.98 -7.97
N PRO A 72 26.13 -81.09 -7.66
CA PRO A 72 24.71 -81.28 -7.28
C PRO A 72 24.39 -82.32 -6.16
N VAL A 73 23.09 -82.37 -5.76
CA VAL A 73 22.20 -83.56 -5.54
C VAL A 73 22.73 -84.79 -4.74
N TRP A 74 22.02 -85.40 -3.76
CA TRP A 74 20.74 -85.22 -3.00
C TRP A 74 20.92 -86.03 -1.67
N ASP A 75 20.12 -85.80 -0.61
CA ASP A 75 19.32 -86.84 0.09
C ASP A 75 18.62 -86.37 1.41
N HIS A 76 17.84 -87.27 2.02
CA HIS A 76 16.78 -87.03 3.02
C HIS A 76 17.21 -86.80 4.50
N PRO A 77 16.31 -86.24 5.35
CA PRO A 77 16.66 -85.72 6.69
C PRO A 77 16.33 -86.66 7.87
N PRO A 78 16.89 -86.38 9.08
CA PRO A 78 16.37 -86.88 10.35
C PRO A 78 15.84 -85.76 11.28
N THR A 79 14.62 -85.96 11.80
CA THR A 79 14.21 -85.52 13.16
C THR A 79 14.72 -86.55 14.19
N PRO A 80 14.67 -86.34 15.54
CA PRO A 80 13.87 -85.36 16.29
C PRO A 80 14.62 -84.57 17.39
N GLY A 81 13.88 -83.71 18.11
CA GLY A 81 14.39 -82.96 19.27
C GLY A 81 13.41 -81.91 19.79
N THR A 82 12.21 -82.31 20.22
CA THR A 82 11.21 -81.38 20.80
C THR A 82 11.63 -80.87 22.18
N PRO A 83 11.76 -79.55 22.40
CA PRO A 83 11.97 -78.98 23.74
C PRO A 83 10.78 -79.25 24.67
N SER A 84 10.98 -79.20 25.98
CA SER A 84 9.87 -79.40 26.91
C SER A 84 8.91 -78.20 26.95
N GLU A 85 7.63 -78.49 27.12
CA GLU A 85 6.56 -77.47 27.16
C GLU A 85 6.78 -76.41 28.28
N LYS A 86 7.49 -76.79 29.35
CA LYS A 86 7.88 -75.88 30.45
C LYS A 86 8.98 -74.89 30.07
N GLU A 87 9.94 -75.27 29.22
CA GLU A 87 11.01 -74.37 28.78
C GLU A 87 10.49 -73.34 27.76
N LEU A 88 9.59 -73.78 26.88
CA LEU A 88 8.91 -72.92 25.91
C LEU A 88 8.02 -71.88 26.61
N LEU A 89 7.31 -72.26 27.69
CA LEU A 89 6.57 -71.33 28.54
C LEU A 89 7.49 -70.37 29.32
N ALA A 90 8.66 -70.81 29.77
CA ALA A 90 9.61 -69.95 30.51
C ALA A 90 10.25 -68.87 29.60
N MET A 91 10.70 -69.25 28.40
CA MET A 91 11.19 -68.28 27.40
C MET A 91 10.09 -67.34 26.92
N GLY A 92 8.88 -67.86 26.67
CA GLY A 92 7.72 -67.08 26.22
C GLY A 92 7.17 -66.07 27.24
N LEU A 93 7.65 -66.09 28.49
CA LEU A 93 7.34 -65.08 29.52
C LEU A 93 8.43 -64.00 29.58
N LEU A 94 9.72 -64.37 29.66
CA LEU A 94 10.82 -63.39 29.82
C LEU A 94 10.95 -62.42 28.63
N ASP A 95 10.80 -62.92 27.40
CA ASP A 95 10.89 -62.09 26.18
C ASP A 95 9.67 -61.15 26.06
N LYS A 96 8.56 -61.55 26.66
CA LYS A 96 7.33 -60.75 26.71
C LYS A 96 7.44 -59.58 27.68
N ASP A 97 7.97 -59.82 28.88
CA ASP A 97 8.21 -58.77 29.89
C ASP A 97 9.21 -57.71 29.37
N THR A 98 10.24 -58.13 28.64
CA THR A 98 11.20 -57.18 28.02
C THR A 98 10.59 -56.40 26.86
N ALA A 99 9.77 -57.02 26.01
CA ALA A 99 9.04 -56.33 24.94
C ALA A 99 7.98 -55.36 25.47
N GLU A 100 7.23 -55.73 26.52
CA GLU A 100 6.25 -54.85 27.15
C GLU A 100 6.92 -53.68 27.88
N ASP A 101 8.06 -53.89 28.57
CA ASP A 101 8.76 -52.78 29.24
C ASP A 101 9.46 -51.84 28.25
N ASP A 102 10.07 -52.31 27.15
CA ASP A 102 10.59 -51.38 26.12
C ASP A 102 9.45 -50.66 25.37
N MET A 103 8.28 -51.27 25.19
CA MET A 103 7.08 -50.57 24.71
C MET A 103 6.59 -49.53 25.73
N ALA A 104 6.61 -49.84 27.04
CA ALA A 104 6.26 -48.90 28.11
C ALA A 104 7.25 -47.72 28.17
N ARG A 105 8.56 -47.98 28.06
CA ARG A 105 9.61 -46.96 27.95
C ARG A 105 9.43 -46.11 26.68
N ALA A 106 9.09 -46.71 25.54
CA ALA A 106 8.81 -45.98 24.30
C ALA A 106 7.58 -45.07 24.44
N LEU A 107 6.51 -45.56 25.07
CA LEU A 107 5.32 -44.77 25.40
C LEU A 107 5.65 -43.64 26.39
N ALA A 108 6.46 -43.89 27.43
CA ALA A 108 6.89 -42.87 28.38
C ALA A 108 7.72 -41.76 27.71
N ARG A 109 8.71 -42.13 26.86
CA ARG A 109 9.48 -41.17 26.04
C ARG A 109 8.57 -40.36 25.11
N ARG A 110 7.50 -40.96 24.57
CA ARG A 110 6.50 -40.29 23.73
C ARG A 110 5.63 -39.30 24.53
N ARG A 111 5.16 -39.69 25.72
CA ARG A 111 4.40 -38.80 26.64
C ARG A 111 5.24 -37.60 27.08
N ALA A 112 6.47 -37.83 27.53
CA ALA A 112 7.39 -36.76 27.94
C ALA A 112 7.68 -35.76 26.79
N ARG A 113 7.80 -36.24 25.54
CA ARG A 113 7.92 -35.37 24.37
C ARG A 113 6.66 -34.55 24.11
N TRP A 114 5.47 -35.16 24.23
CA TRP A 114 4.18 -34.47 24.04
C TRP A 114 3.89 -33.43 25.13
N GLN A 115 4.38 -33.62 26.35
CA GLN A 115 4.18 -32.69 27.46
C GLN A 115 5.19 -31.52 27.46
N ASN A 116 6.39 -31.69 26.89
CA ASN A 116 7.42 -30.65 26.89
C ASN A 116 6.96 -29.39 26.11
N PRO A 117 6.82 -28.20 26.75
CA PRO A 117 6.47 -26.96 26.07
C PRO A 117 7.59 -26.46 25.13
N TRP A 118 8.84 -26.73 25.50
CA TRP A 118 10.05 -26.32 24.79
C TRP A 118 10.50 -27.36 23.75
N SER A 119 9.58 -28.18 23.22
CA SER A 119 9.87 -29.20 22.21
C SER A 119 10.14 -28.57 20.84
N CYS A 120 11.42 -28.41 20.49
CA CYS A 120 11.85 -28.04 19.14
C CYS A 120 12.35 -29.29 18.38
N SER A 121 11.88 -29.50 17.16
CA SER A 121 12.44 -30.49 16.23
C SER A 121 13.37 -29.82 15.23
N ALA A 122 14.27 -30.61 14.63
CA ALA A 122 15.14 -30.12 13.54
C ALA A 122 14.33 -29.52 12.38
N LEU A 123 13.16 -30.11 12.05
CA LEU A 123 12.27 -29.58 11.01
C LEU A 123 11.67 -28.22 11.39
N THR A 124 11.22 -28.04 12.64
CA THR A 124 10.74 -26.72 13.10
C THR A 124 11.85 -25.68 13.09
N LEU A 125 13.08 -26.05 13.48
CA LEU A 125 14.23 -25.14 13.54
C LEU A 125 14.70 -24.71 12.14
N VAL A 126 14.76 -25.65 11.19
CA VAL A 126 15.09 -25.34 9.79
C VAL A 126 13.98 -24.48 9.16
N ALA A 127 12.70 -24.77 9.44
CA ALA A 127 11.59 -23.97 8.94
C ALA A 127 11.58 -22.55 9.52
N THR A 128 11.85 -22.35 10.81
CA THR A 128 11.96 -21.00 11.41
C THR A 128 13.17 -20.24 10.89
N LEU A 129 14.31 -20.90 10.69
CA LEU A 129 15.50 -20.25 10.12
C LEU A 129 15.25 -19.81 8.67
N ALA A 130 14.66 -20.67 7.83
CA ALA A 130 14.28 -20.34 6.47
C ALA A 130 13.27 -19.18 6.42
N ALA A 131 12.23 -19.23 7.27
CA ALA A 131 11.25 -18.16 7.40
C ALA A 131 11.88 -16.82 7.84
N ALA A 132 12.81 -16.83 8.78
CA ALA A 132 13.53 -15.65 9.24
C ALA A 132 14.42 -15.05 8.15
N VAL A 133 15.15 -15.88 7.39
CA VAL A 133 15.96 -15.44 6.24
C VAL A 133 15.09 -14.85 5.13
N LEU A 134 13.95 -15.48 4.82
CA LEU A 134 13.00 -14.99 3.82
C LEU A 134 12.37 -13.64 4.23
N LEU A 135 11.91 -13.52 5.47
CA LEU A 135 11.37 -12.27 6.01
C LEU A 135 12.44 -11.16 6.06
N PHE A 136 13.67 -11.48 6.46
CA PHE A 136 14.79 -10.55 6.41
C PHE A 136 15.10 -10.09 4.97
N CYS A 137 15.04 -10.99 3.98
CA CYS A 137 15.22 -10.63 2.57
C CYS A 137 14.10 -9.71 2.05
N ILE A 138 12.84 -9.95 2.44
CA ILE A 138 11.69 -9.08 2.12
C ILE A 138 11.91 -7.69 2.72
N VAL A 139 12.13 -7.59 4.03
CA VAL A 139 12.28 -6.31 4.73
C VAL A 139 13.53 -5.56 4.24
N ARG A 140 14.68 -6.23 4.10
CA ARG A 140 15.91 -5.63 3.57
C ARG A 140 15.74 -5.16 2.13
N SER A 141 15.04 -5.90 1.28
CA SER A 141 14.78 -5.46 -0.10
C SER A 141 13.86 -4.23 -0.12
N PHE A 142 12.72 -4.29 0.58
CA PHE A 142 11.78 -3.18 0.72
C PHE A 142 12.44 -1.87 1.20
N LEU A 143 13.42 -1.97 2.12
CA LEU A 143 14.15 -0.81 2.66
C LEU A 143 15.39 -0.39 1.85
N THR A 144 15.86 -1.15 0.84
CA THR A 144 17.17 -0.88 0.18
C THR A 144 17.24 -1.15 -1.34
N LYS A 145 16.14 -1.53 -2.00
CA LYS A 145 16.08 -1.89 -3.43
C LYS A 145 14.81 -1.34 -4.07
N GLN A 146 14.90 -0.95 -5.35
CA GLN A 146 13.75 -0.50 -6.15
C GLN A 146 12.93 0.63 -5.48
N LEU A 147 13.67 1.50 -4.78
CA LEU A 147 13.19 2.77 -4.22
C LEU A 147 13.25 3.84 -5.31
N ASP A 148 12.20 4.64 -5.43
CA ASP A 148 12.19 5.82 -6.30
C ASP A 148 13.04 6.94 -5.66
N PRO A 149 13.70 7.80 -6.44
CA PRO A 149 14.50 8.92 -5.92
C PRO A 149 13.61 9.98 -5.22
N LYS A 150 14.16 10.64 -4.19
CA LYS A 150 13.50 11.72 -3.44
C LYS A 150 13.93 13.09 -3.97
N GLY A 151 13.11 13.71 -4.82
CA GLY A 151 13.33 15.07 -5.35
C GLY A 151 12.49 16.17 -4.70
N CYS A 152 11.69 15.85 -3.69
CA CYS A 152 10.72 16.77 -3.13
C CYS A 152 11.36 17.92 -2.34
N GLU A 153 11.02 19.16 -2.69
CA GLU A 153 11.51 20.37 -2.00
C GLU A 153 10.55 20.84 -0.90
N MET A 154 11.13 21.40 0.17
CA MET A 154 10.39 21.99 1.29
C MET A 154 9.65 23.25 0.85
N SER A 155 8.38 23.37 1.26
CA SER A 155 7.64 24.63 1.20
C SER A 155 7.67 25.36 2.54
N TYR A 156 7.58 26.69 2.47
CA TYR A 156 7.58 27.59 3.61
C TYR A 156 6.35 28.51 3.51
N THR A 157 5.59 28.64 4.59
CA THR A 157 4.43 29.55 4.70
C THR A 157 4.37 30.15 6.11
N ARG A 158 3.61 31.23 6.27
CA ARG A 158 3.34 31.96 7.52
C ARG A 158 1.85 31.81 7.85
N PRO A 159 1.42 30.64 8.34
CA PRO A 159 0.01 30.33 8.48
C PRO A 159 -0.65 31.11 9.63
N GLY A 160 -1.78 31.74 9.33
CA GLY A 160 -2.82 32.09 10.27
C GLY A 160 -4.05 31.20 10.07
N TYR A 161 -4.92 31.16 11.07
CA TYR A 161 -6.19 30.45 11.03
C TYR A 161 -7.26 31.30 11.71
N VAL A 162 -8.44 31.39 11.11
CA VAL A 162 -9.62 32.04 11.65
C VAL A 162 -10.65 30.97 11.97
N ASP A 163 -11.01 30.86 13.25
CA ASP A 163 -11.96 29.88 13.76
C ASP A 163 -13.39 30.42 13.60
N PHE A 164 -14.36 29.53 13.32
CA PHE A 164 -15.79 29.88 13.24
C PHE A 164 -16.55 29.38 14.47
N PRO A 165 -16.60 30.14 15.58
CA PRO A 165 -17.35 29.75 16.78
C PRO A 165 -18.87 29.75 16.55
N ASP A 166 -19.34 30.49 15.54
CA ASP A 166 -20.75 30.56 15.15
C ASP A 166 -21.20 29.32 14.36
N PHE A 167 -20.30 28.41 13.96
CA PHE A 167 -20.64 27.11 13.38
C PHE A 167 -20.85 26.08 14.50
N ASP A 168 -21.92 26.29 15.25
CA ASP A 168 -22.16 25.69 16.55
C ASP A 168 -23.18 24.53 16.52
N THR A 169 -23.75 24.19 17.68
CA THR A 169 -24.75 23.12 17.82
C THR A 169 -26.10 23.42 17.18
N GLU A 170 -26.40 24.65 16.77
CA GLU A 170 -27.58 24.94 15.92
C GLU A 170 -27.35 24.48 14.47
N HIS A 171 -26.08 24.43 14.04
CA HIS A 171 -25.69 24.07 12.68
C HIS A 171 -25.33 22.59 12.52
N THR A 172 -24.62 21.99 13.48
CA THR A 172 -24.21 20.59 13.40
C THR A 172 -24.03 19.93 14.76
N ARG A 173 -24.48 18.67 14.89
CA ARG A 173 -24.37 17.90 16.13
C ARG A 173 -22.94 17.59 16.58
N PHE A 174 -21.95 17.81 15.70
CA PHE A 174 -20.53 17.56 16.00
C PHE A 174 -19.73 18.84 16.34
N ALA A 175 -20.35 20.00 16.51
CA ALA A 175 -19.64 21.26 16.77
C ALA A 175 -18.78 21.27 18.05
N SER A 176 -19.07 20.40 19.02
CA SER A 176 -18.22 20.18 20.21
C SER A 176 -17.12 19.13 20.02
N LYS A 177 -17.02 18.51 18.83
CA LYS A 177 -16.04 17.46 18.48
C LYS A 177 -15.09 17.88 17.35
N TYR A 178 -15.57 18.65 16.37
CA TYR A 178 -14.83 19.07 15.18
C TYR A 178 -14.96 20.59 14.98
N SER A 179 -13.92 21.24 14.47
CA SER A 179 -13.89 22.70 14.25
C SER A 179 -13.52 23.07 12.82
N LEU A 180 -14.16 24.12 12.30
CA LEU A 180 -13.91 24.70 10.98
C LEU A 180 -13.00 25.91 11.09
N HIS A 181 -11.99 25.97 10.22
CA HIS A 181 -11.00 27.05 10.16
C HIS A 181 -10.86 27.58 8.74
N LEU A 182 -10.76 28.91 8.56
CA LEU A 182 -10.30 29.53 7.33
C LEU A 182 -8.79 29.79 7.45
N TYR A 183 -8.01 29.34 6.47
CA TYR A 183 -6.58 29.66 6.37
C TYR A 183 -6.39 31.13 5.99
N THR A 184 -5.40 31.77 6.59
CA THR A 184 -4.91 33.09 6.17
C THR A 184 -3.40 33.06 5.99
N GLU A 185 -2.87 33.58 4.88
CA GLU A 185 -1.43 33.82 4.78
C GLU A 185 -1.12 35.17 5.44
N GLN A 186 -0.27 35.17 6.48
CA GLN A 186 0.04 36.39 7.22
C GLN A 186 0.61 37.46 6.30
N TYR A 187 0.22 38.71 6.53
CA TYR A 187 0.53 39.90 5.72
C TYR A 187 -0.11 39.94 4.31
N ILE A 188 -0.86 38.91 3.89
CA ILE A 188 -1.62 38.90 2.63
C ILE A 188 -3.13 38.93 2.89
N ASP A 189 -3.61 38.16 3.88
CA ASP A 189 -5.04 38.00 4.16
C ASP A 189 -5.55 38.76 5.39
N ASP A 190 -6.79 39.25 5.27
CA ASP A 190 -7.54 40.04 6.24
C ASP A 190 -8.52 39.22 7.10
N GLY A 191 -8.63 37.91 6.85
CA GLY A 191 -9.54 37.01 7.57
C GLY A 191 -10.98 37.00 7.07
N LYS A 192 -11.26 37.57 5.90
CA LYS A 192 -12.57 37.56 5.24
C LYS A 192 -12.60 36.65 4.01
N VAL A 193 -13.80 36.20 3.65
CA VAL A 193 -14.05 35.51 2.38
C VAL A 193 -14.25 36.52 1.26
N LYS A 194 -13.73 36.25 0.07
CA LYS A 194 -13.60 37.20 -1.05
C LYS A 194 -13.46 36.53 -2.42
N GLY A 195 -13.12 35.25 -2.44
CA GLY A 195 -12.72 34.48 -3.62
C GLY A 195 -13.62 33.29 -3.89
N VAL A 196 -13.02 32.13 -4.13
CA VAL A 196 -13.70 30.85 -4.34
C VAL A 196 -13.46 29.92 -3.15
N PRO A 197 -14.50 29.31 -2.56
CA PRO A 197 -14.33 28.39 -1.44
C PRO A 197 -13.64 27.10 -1.88
N VAL A 198 -12.55 26.77 -1.19
CA VAL A 198 -11.85 25.48 -1.29
C VAL A 198 -11.83 24.85 0.09
N LEU A 199 -12.27 23.60 0.23
CA LEU A 199 -12.29 22.87 1.51
C LEU A 199 -11.27 21.74 1.50
N PHE A 200 -10.24 21.88 2.33
CA PHE A 200 -9.22 20.86 2.55
C PHE A 200 -9.64 19.89 3.66
N ILE A 201 -9.65 18.59 3.33
CA ILE A 201 -9.99 17.51 4.26
C ILE A 201 -8.71 16.74 4.61
N PRO A 202 -8.24 16.78 5.87
CA PRO A 202 -7.01 16.12 6.28
C PRO A 202 -7.10 14.59 6.28
N GLY A 203 -5.94 13.94 6.34
CA GLY A 203 -5.80 12.50 6.37
C GLY A 203 -6.14 11.84 7.71
N ASN A 204 -6.02 10.51 7.75
CA ASN A 204 -6.14 9.74 8.99
C ASN A 204 -5.13 10.21 10.04
N ALA A 205 -5.61 10.63 11.22
CA ALA A 205 -4.80 11.28 12.24
C ALA A 205 -3.99 12.49 11.72
N GLY A 206 -4.54 13.21 10.74
CA GLY A 206 -4.10 14.55 10.33
C GLY A 206 -4.89 15.65 11.03
N SER A 207 -4.33 16.85 11.05
CA SER A 207 -4.99 18.09 11.48
C SER A 207 -5.10 19.08 10.32
N TYR A 208 -5.97 20.09 10.47
CA TYR A 208 -6.19 21.18 9.51
C TYR A 208 -4.91 21.83 8.96
N LYS A 209 -3.82 21.80 9.73
CA LYS A 209 -2.50 22.32 9.38
C LYS A 209 -1.86 21.64 8.15
N GLN A 210 -2.37 20.49 7.71
CA GLN A 210 -2.00 19.86 6.45
C GLN A 210 -2.36 20.71 5.21
N ALA A 211 -3.37 21.59 5.29
CA ALA A 211 -3.75 22.48 4.18
C ALA A 211 -2.68 23.53 3.82
N ARG A 212 -1.81 23.89 4.79
CA ARG A 212 -1.01 25.13 4.78
C ARG A 212 -0.18 25.37 3.52
N SER A 213 0.45 24.33 2.97
CA SER A 213 1.37 24.48 1.85
C SER A 213 0.65 24.77 0.54
N LEU A 214 -0.55 24.21 0.35
CA LEU A 214 -1.43 24.51 -0.78
C LEU A 214 -2.08 25.89 -0.61
N ALA A 215 -2.65 26.15 0.57
CA ALA A 215 -3.32 27.42 0.86
C ALA A 215 -2.36 28.62 0.72
N GLY A 216 -1.16 28.55 1.32
CA GLY A 216 -0.14 29.58 1.16
C GLY A 216 0.36 29.74 -0.29
N GLU A 217 0.54 28.66 -1.05
CA GLU A 217 0.84 28.80 -2.50
C GLU A 217 -0.28 29.52 -3.25
N SER A 218 -1.54 29.30 -2.88
CA SER A 218 -2.66 30.00 -3.52
C SER A 218 -2.71 31.49 -3.20
N ALA A 219 -2.33 31.88 -1.97
CA ALA A 219 -2.21 33.27 -1.54
C ALA A 219 -1.06 33.98 -2.26
N PHE A 220 0.17 33.42 -2.22
CA PHE A 220 1.33 33.98 -2.92
C PHE A 220 1.10 34.06 -4.43
N TYR A 221 0.63 32.99 -5.08
CA TYR A 221 0.42 32.97 -6.53
C TYR A 221 -0.65 33.99 -6.99
N PHE A 222 -1.66 34.28 -6.16
CA PHE A 222 -2.60 35.36 -6.45
C PHE A 222 -2.01 36.75 -6.19
N HIS A 223 -1.41 36.96 -5.02
CA HIS A 223 -0.88 38.24 -4.57
C HIS A 223 0.30 38.75 -5.41
N ASP A 224 1.18 37.86 -5.84
CA ASP A 224 2.44 38.22 -6.50
C ASP A 224 2.34 38.15 -8.04
N ILE A 225 1.38 37.40 -8.59
CA ILE A 225 1.28 37.15 -10.04
C ILE A 225 -0.12 37.48 -10.58
N LEU A 226 -1.18 36.79 -10.12
CA LEU A 226 -2.49 36.90 -10.81
C LEU A 226 -3.18 38.25 -10.66
N ARG A 227 -3.06 38.94 -9.51
CA ARG A 227 -3.79 40.20 -9.27
C ARG A 227 -3.36 41.36 -10.17
N HIS A 228 -2.15 41.28 -10.73
CA HIS A 228 -1.53 42.34 -11.53
C HIS A 228 -1.88 42.25 -13.02
N ASP A 229 -2.51 41.15 -13.44
CA ASP A 229 -2.94 40.92 -14.82
C ASP A 229 -4.45 41.19 -14.96
N GLU A 230 -4.79 42.31 -15.62
CA GLU A 230 -6.17 42.69 -15.87
C GLU A 230 -6.95 41.68 -16.73
N ALA A 231 -6.31 41.00 -17.67
CA ALA A 231 -6.98 40.01 -18.51
C ALA A 231 -7.33 38.75 -17.70
N VAL A 232 -6.42 38.32 -16.82
CA VAL A 232 -6.67 37.29 -15.80
C VAL A 232 -7.82 37.68 -14.88
N MET A 233 -7.85 38.92 -14.38
CA MET A 233 -8.91 39.41 -13.49
C MET A 233 -10.27 39.56 -14.19
N ARG A 234 -10.29 39.92 -15.49
CA ARG A 234 -11.48 39.89 -16.35
C ARG A 234 -11.94 38.47 -16.68
N SER A 235 -11.03 37.49 -16.72
CA SER A 235 -11.33 36.07 -17.00
C SER A 235 -11.97 35.30 -15.83
N GLY A 236 -12.57 35.99 -14.86
CA GLY A 236 -13.27 35.37 -13.72
C GLY A 236 -12.35 34.79 -12.64
N LYS A 237 -11.10 35.26 -12.52
CA LYS A 237 -10.16 34.79 -11.49
C LYS A 237 -10.14 35.72 -10.29
N ARG A 238 -10.11 35.14 -9.08
CA ARG A 238 -10.13 35.77 -7.74
C ARG A 238 -9.35 34.86 -6.77
N PRO A 239 -9.09 35.26 -5.51
CA PRO A 239 -8.42 34.40 -4.52
C PRO A 239 -9.08 33.03 -4.31
N LEU A 240 -8.38 32.11 -3.66
CA LEU A 240 -8.94 30.84 -3.19
C LEU A 240 -9.04 30.89 -1.66
N ASP A 241 -10.26 30.85 -1.15
CA ASP A 241 -10.54 30.94 0.27
C ASP A 241 -10.46 29.51 0.84
N PHE A 242 -9.28 29.15 1.37
CA PHE A 242 -8.97 27.79 1.82
C PHE A 242 -9.49 27.53 3.24
N PHE A 243 -10.63 26.87 3.33
CA PHE A 243 -11.14 26.25 4.55
C PHE A 243 -10.44 24.93 4.84
N SER A 244 -10.33 24.57 6.11
CA SER A 244 -9.90 23.24 6.55
C SER A 244 -10.51 22.90 7.91
N VAL A 245 -10.68 21.60 8.19
CA VAL A 245 -11.32 21.11 9.41
C VAL A 245 -10.30 20.46 10.36
N ASP A 246 -10.45 20.70 11.67
CA ASP A 246 -9.84 19.83 12.68
C ASP A 246 -10.82 18.71 13.08
N PHE A 247 -10.38 17.47 12.92
CA PHE A 247 -11.08 16.29 13.40
C PHE A 247 -10.58 15.83 14.78
N ASN A 248 -9.84 16.68 15.51
CA ASN A 248 -9.06 16.30 16.69
C ASN A 248 -8.11 15.11 16.39
N GLU A 249 -7.60 15.07 15.15
CA GLU A 249 -6.83 13.98 14.52
C GLU A 249 -7.43 12.56 14.69
N ASP A 250 -8.75 12.42 14.51
CA ASP A 250 -9.44 11.12 14.59
C ASP A 250 -8.91 10.08 13.57
N ILE A 251 -8.94 8.80 13.96
CA ILE A 251 -8.22 7.72 13.27
C ILE A 251 -9.16 6.95 12.32
N THR A 252 -9.56 7.62 11.25
CA THR A 252 -10.53 7.15 10.23
C THR A 252 -10.18 5.84 9.52
N ALA A 253 -8.89 5.48 9.39
CA ALA A 253 -8.45 4.32 8.63
C ALA A 253 -8.81 2.97 9.28
N PHE A 254 -9.28 2.96 10.53
CA PHE A 254 -9.61 1.76 11.29
C PHE A 254 -11.08 1.69 11.75
N HIS A 255 -11.93 2.65 11.41
CA HIS A 255 -13.28 2.73 11.95
C HIS A 255 -14.29 3.38 10.99
N GLY A 256 -15.26 2.58 10.52
CA GLY A 256 -16.25 3.00 9.53
C GLY A 256 -17.18 4.12 9.98
N GLN A 257 -17.61 4.13 11.25
CA GLN A 257 -18.53 5.17 11.74
C GLN A 257 -17.86 6.55 11.80
N THR A 258 -16.60 6.64 12.21
CA THR A 258 -15.87 7.93 12.22
C THR A 258 -15.78 8.57 10.83
N LEU A 259 -15.65 7.74 9.78
CA LEU A 259 -15.64 8.19 8.39
C LEU A 259 -17.00 8.77 7.97
N LEU A 260 -18.11 8.16 8.41
CA LEU A 260 -19.47 8.70 8.21
C LEU A 260 -19.70 9.99 9.01
N ASP A 261 -19.32 10.02 10.29
CA ASP A 261 -19.44 11.18 11.18
C ASP A 261 -18.73 12.42 10.60
N GLN A 262 -17.53 12.23 10.01
CA GLN A 262 -16.79 13.31 9.36
C GLN A 262 -17.45 13.78 8.06
N ALA A 263 -17.99 12.86 7.26
CA ALA A 263 -18.69 13.22 6.02
C ALA A 263 -19.97 14.02 6.31
N GLU A 264 -20.70 13.65 7.36
CA GLU A 264 -21.91 14.34 7.81
C GLU A 264 -21.58 15.79 8.24
N TYR A 265 -20.62 15.97 9.15
CA TYR A 265 -20.13 17.29 9.56
C TYR A 265 -19.63 18.15 8.39
N LEU A 266 -18.92 17.55 7.41
CA LEU A 266 -18.42 18.29 6.26
C LEU A 266 -19.52 18.77 5.32
N ASN A 267 -20.64 18.05 5.20
CA ASN A 267 -21.79 18.52 4.43
C ASN A 267 -22.47 19.71 5.12
N ASP A 268 -22.62 19.65 6.46
CA ASP A 268 -23.09 20.80 7.25
C ASP A 268 -22.13 21.99 7.11
N ALA A 269 -20.81 21.73 7.11
CA ALA A 269 -19.78 22.75 6.93
C ALA A 269 -19.78 23.35 5.52
N VAL A 270 -20.05 22.57 4.46
CA VAL A 270 -20.24 23.10 3.10
C VAL A 270 -21.45 24.04 3.05
N ALA A 271 -22.57 23.67 3.68
CA ALA A 271 -23.74 24.55 3.78
C ALA A 271 -23.42 25.88 4.51
N TYR A 272 -22.67 25.80 5.62
CA TYR A 272 -22.21 26.98 6.37
C TYR A 272 -21.22 27.84 5.56
N ILE A 273 -20.23 27.23 4.88
CA ILE A 273 -19.27 27.95 4.04
C ILE A 273 -19.98 28.78 2.96
N LEU A 274 -21.02 28.24 2.32
CA LEU A 274 -21.77 28.95 1.29
C LEU A 274 -22.62 30.11 1.87
N SER A 275 -23.07 30.02 3.13
CA SER A 275 -23.82 31.11 3.78
C SER A 275 -22.92 32.30 4.17
N LEU A 276 -21.62 32.07 4.45
CA LEU A 276 -20.66 33.13 4.77
C LEU A 276 -20.53 34.21 3.68
N TYR A 277 -20.61 33.82 2.40
CA TYR A 277 -20.45 34.76 1.27
C TYR A 277 -21.60 35.76 1.16
N HIS A 278 -22.82 35.33 1.50
CA HIS A 278 -24.02 36.16 1.53
C HIS A 278 -23.99 37.20 2.68
N ASN A 279 -23.10 37.04 3.66
CA ASN A 279 -23.05 37.87 4.86
C ASN A 279 -21.91 38.91 4.79
N SER A 280 -22.26 40.17 4.54
CA SER A 280 -21.33 41.31 4.39
C SER A 280 -20.43 41.63 5.59
N ARG A 281 -20.62 40.95 6.74
CA ARG A 281 -19.65 41.00 7.85
C ARG A 281 -18.41 40.13 7.57
N HIS A 282 -18.62 38.93 7.04
CA HIS A 282 -17.58 37.92 6.79
C HIS A 282 -17.09 37.96 5.33
N SER A 283 -17.96 38.39 4.42
CA SER A 283 -17.66 38.61 3.00
C SER A 283 -17.07 40.01 2.75
N SER A 284 -16.04 40.07 1.92
CA SER A 284 -15.51 41.27 1.24
C SER A 284 -15.55 41.10 -0.28
N ARG A 285 -16.43 40.22 -0.78
CA ARG A 285 -16.66 39.95 -2.20
C ARG A 285 -17.28 41.17 -2.90
N ASP A 286 -16.92 41.29 -4.18
CA ASP A 286 -17.49 42.20 -5.17
C ASP A 286 -19.00 41.90 -5.39
N PRO A 287 -19.92 42.86 -5.14
CA PRO A 287 -21.36 42.61 -5.18
C PRO A 287 -21.93 42.41 -6.59
N ASP A 288 -21.17 42.73 -7.64
CA ASP A 288 -21.58 42.46 -9.03
C ASP A 288 -21.31 40.99 -9.44
N LEU A 289 -20.67 40.18 -8.57
CA LEU A 289 -20.41 38.76 -8.80
C LEU A 289 -21.49 37.87 -8.15
N PRO A 290 -21.93 36.78 -8.82
CA PRO A 290 -22.86 35.83 -8.22
C PRO A 290 -22.25 35.12 -7.01
N ASP A 291 -23.04 34.88 -5.97
CA ASP A 291 -22.63 34.13 -4.79
C ASP A 291 -22.21 32.68 -5.13
N PRO A 292 -21.23 32.11 -4.41
CA PRO A 292 -20.88 30.71 -4.52
C PRO A 292 -22.06 29.78 -4.21
N SER A 293 -22.33 28.85 -5.12
CA SER A 293 -23.28 27.74 -4.94
C SER A 293 -22.58 26.37 -4.85
N SER A 294 -21.24 26.33 -4.80
CA SER A 294 -20.46 25.09 -4.68
C SER A 294 -19.02 25.32 -4.23
N VAL A 295 -18.45 24.30 -3.58
CA VAL A 295 -17.09 24.28 -3.00
C VAL A 295 -16.18 23.31 -3.77
N ILE A 296 -14.90 23.65 -3.92
CA ILE A 296 -13.87 22.75 -4.45
C ILE A 296 -13.28 21.93 -3.28
N ILE A 297 -13.26 20.60 -3.38
CA ILE A 297 -12.75 19.73 -2.32
C ILE A 297 -11.31 19.26 -2.61
N VAL A 298 -10.43 19.32 -1.61
CA VAL A 298 -9.09 18.74 -1.66
C VAL A 298 -8.90 17.76 -0.49
N GLY A 299 -8.82 16.46 -0.77
CA GLY A 299 -8.75 15.43 0.27
C GLY A 299 -7.41 14.69 0.32
N HIS A 300 -6.70 14.73 1.46
CA HIS A 300 -5.50 13.91 1.68
C HIS A 300 -5.87 12.54 2.26
N SER A 301 -5.26 11.46 1.77
CA SER A 301 -5.37 10.12 2.36
C SER A 301 -6.86 9.71 2.55
N MET A 302 -7.25 9.25 3.74
CA MET A 302 -8.65 8.97 4.10
C MET A 302 -9.61 10.16 3.89
N GLY A 303 -9.15 11.41 3.98
CA GLY A 303 -9.97 12.59 3.69
C GLY A 303 -10.49 12.63 2.24
N GLY A 304 -9.74 12.05 1.30
CA GLY A 304 -10.22 11.84 -0.08
C GLY A 304 -11.32 10.78 -0.22
N ILE A 305 -11.50 9.92 0.79
CA ILE A 305 -12.59 8.93 0.86
C ILE A 305 -13.80 9.55 1.56
N VAL A 306 -13.58 10.33 2.63
CA VAL A 306 -14.61 11.15 3.26
C VAL A 306 -15.25 12.08 2.21
N ALA A 307 -14.46 12.74 1.37
CA ALA A 307 -14.93 13.56 0.23
C ALA A 307 -15.88 12.81 -0.73
N ARG A 308 -15.65 11.52 -0.98
CA ARG A 308 -16.55 10.69 -1.81
C ARG A 308 -17.78 10.19 -1.05
N THR A 309 -17.68 10.11 0.28
CA THR A 309 -18.75 9.69 1.19
C THR A 309 -19.78 10.80 1.37
N MET A 310 -19.33 12.06 1.43
CA MET A 310 -20.18 13.26 1.46
C MET A 310 -21.30 13.20 0.41
N LEU A 311 -21.00 12.75 -0.82
CA LEU A 311 -21.98 12.65 -1.92
C LEU A 311 -23.00 11.52 -1.78
N THR A 312 -22.80 10.60 -0.82
CA THR A 312 -23.63 9.39 -0.62
C THR A 312 -24.60 9.49 0.55
N ILE A 313 -24.44 10.49 1.43
CA ILE A 313 -25.20 10.62 2.68
C ILE A 313 -26.33 11.67 2.59
N PRO A 314 -27.40 11.56 3.40
CA PRO A 314 -28.66 12.29 3.15
C PRO A 314 -28.60 13.83 3.32
N ASN A 315 -27.63 14.38 4.04
CA ASN A 315 -27.48 15.84 4.21
C ASN A 315 -26.69 16.51 3.07
N TYR A 316 -26.32 15.78 2.01
CA TYR A 316 -25.64 16.36 0.85
C TYR A 316 -26.56 17.31 0.08
N GLN A 317 -26.13 18.56 -0.08
CA GLN A 317 -26.81 19.51 -0.97
C GLN A 317 -26.41 19.25 -2.43
N PRO A 318 -27.35 18.88 -3.34
CA PRO A 318 -27.01 18.54 -4.72
C PRO A 318 -26.29 19.68 -5.45
N ASN A 319 -25.25 19.33 -6.22
CA ASN A 319 -24.35 20.24 -6.93
C ASN A 319 -23.47 21.17 -6.05
N SER A 320 -23.56 21.12 -4.72
CA SER A 320 -22.67 21.88 -3.82
C SER A 320 -21.21 21.45 -3.91
N ILE A 321 -20.92 20.28 -4.48
CA ILE A 321 -19.56 19.84 -4.84
C ILE A 321 -19.54 19.49 -6.32
N ASN A 322 -18.62 20.12 -7.06
CA ASN A 322 -18.38 19.83 -8.48
C ASN A 322 -16.96 19.34 -8.79
N THR A 323 -15.98 19.62 -7.92
CA THR A 323 -14.56 19.32 -8.14
C THR A 323 -13.98 18.68 -6.88
N ILE A 324 -13.37 17.50 -7.02
CA ILE A 324 -12.65 16.80 -5.96
C ILE A 324 -11.25 16.46 -6.47
N ILE A 325 -10.23 16.94 -5.78
CA ILE A 325 -8.82 16.56 -5.99
C ILE A 325 -8.38 15.75 -4.77
N THR A 326 -7.69 14.63 -4.99
CA THR A 326 -7.26 13.75 -3.88
C THR A 326 -5.78 13.42 -3.94
N LEU A 327 -5.13 13.33 -2.78
CA LEU A 327 -3.69 13.14 -2.62
C LEU A 327 -3.42 11.84 -1.83
N SER A 328 -2.88 10.80 -2.47
CA SER A 328 -2.66 9.45 -1.90
C SER A 328 -3.91 8.84 -1.22
N ALA A 329 -5.10 9.11 -1.77
CA ALA A 329 -6.36 8.58 -1.25
C ALA A 329 -6.65 7.14 -1.75
N PRO A 330 -6.94 6.16 -0.88
CA PRO A 330 -7.08 4.75 -1.24
C PRO A 330 -8.45 4.39 -1.87
N HIS A 331 -8.82 5.01 -2.98
CA HIS A 331 -10.16 4.91 -3.60
C HIS A 331 -10.69 3.50 -3.86
N ALA A 332 -9.84 2.57 -4.28
CA ALA A 332 -10.27 1.23 -4.67
C ALA A 332 -10.60 0.32 -3.47
N ARG A 333 -9.85 0.43 -2.36
CA ARG A 333 -9.99 -0.45 -1.19
C ARG A 333 -9.44 0.18 0.10
N ALA A 334 -10.12 -0.06 1.21
CA ALA A 334 -9.64 0.27 2.55
C ALA A 334 -8.21 -0.30 2.79
N PRO A 335 -7.25 0.50 3.33
CA PRO A 335 -5.88 0.04 3.56
C PRO A 335 -5.73 -1.09 4.60
N VAL A 336 -6.75 -1.32 5.42
CA VAL A 336 -6.87 -2.35 6.48
C VAL A 336 -8.35 -2.76 6.61
N SER A 337 -8.61 -4.04 6.91
CA SER A 337 -9.95 -4.66 6.94
C SER A 337 -10.34 -5.26 8.31
N PHE A 338 -9.85 -4.66 9.40
CA PHE A 338 -10.08 -5.14 10.79
C PHE A 338 -11.42 -4.71 11.39
N ASP A 339 -12.07 -3.70 10.84
CA ASP A 339 -13.45 -3.32 11.16
C ASP A 339 -14.41 -3.86 10.09
N ALA A 340 -15.64 -4.19 10.49
CA ALA A 340 -16.70 -4.62 9.60
C ALA A 340 -17.36 -3.43 8.90
N ASP A 341 -17.48 -2.29 9.59
CA ASP A 341 -18.26 -1.15 9.10
C ASP A 341 -17.46 -0.37 8.03
N ILE A 342 -16.14 -0.22 8.18
CA ILE A 342 -15.26 0.35 7.15
C ILE A 342 -15.36 -0.41 5.81
N VAL A 343 -15.44 -1.74 5.82
CA VAL A 343 -15.53 -2.55 4.59
C VAL A 343 -16.88 -2.33 3.88
N LYS A 344 -17.99 -2.33 4.64
CA LYS A 344 -19.33 -2.02 4.10
C LYS A 344 -19.40 -0.62 3.51
N THR A 345 -18.85 0.37 4.20
CA THR A 345 -18.84 1.76 3.77
C THR A 345 -18.07 1.92 2.44
N TYR A 346 -16.90 1.28 2.29
CA TYR A 346 -16.17 1.27 1.02
C TYR A 346 -16.95 0.58 -0.11
N GLN A 347 -17.63 -0.54 0.17
CA GLN A 347 -18.50 -1.21 -0.81
C GLN A 347 -19.63 -0.27 -1.25
N HIS A 348 -20.36 0.34 -0.30
CA HIS A 348 -21.45 1.27 -0.58
C HIS A 348 -21.01 2.47 -1.41
N ILE A 349 -19.89 3.13 -1.06
CA ILE A 349 -19.35 4.27 -1.82
C ILE A 349 -18.94 3.83 -3.23
N ASN A 350 -18.23 2.71 -3.38
CA ASN A 350 -17.78 2.27 -4.69
C ASN A 350 -18.94 1.81 -5.59
N ASP A 351 -19.96 1.17 -5.03
CA ASP A 351 -21.14 0.75 -5.78
C ASP A 351 -22.08 1.93 -6.12
N TYR A 352 -22.20 2.94 -5.27
CA TYR A 352 -22.88 4.20 -5.61
C TYR A 352 -22.22 4.86 -6.83
N TRP A 353 -20.89 5.03 -6.79
CA TRP A 353 -20.14 5.66 -7.87
C TRP A 353 -20.23 4.87 -9.19
N ARG A 354 -20.15 3.53 -9.14
CA ARG A 354 -20.39 2.66 -10.30
C ARG A 354 -21.82 2.77 -10.84
N LYS A 355 -22.84 2.69 -9.97
CA LYS A 355 -24.26 2.76 -10.36
C LYS A 355 -24.62 4.13 -10.95
N ALA A 356 -23.97 5.21 -10.54
CA ALA A 356 -24.13 6.54 -11.11
C ALA A 356 -23.60 6.61 -12.56
N TYR A 357 -22.39 6.11 -12.83
CA TYR A 357 -21.81 6.10 -14.19
C TYR A 357 -22.30 4.97 -15.10
N ALA A 358 -23.03 3.97 -14.56
CA ALA A 358 -23.73 2.96 -15.33
C ALA A 358 -25.09 3.43 -15.90
N GLN A 359 -25.57 4.63 -15.53
CA GLN A 359 -26.82 5.18 -16.07
C GLN A 359 -26.67 5.56 -17.55
N LYS A 360 -27.71 5.27 -18.34
CA LYS A 360 -27.72 5.55 -19.79
C LYS A 360 -27.98 7.00 -20.14
N TRP A 361 -28.65 7.74 -19.25
CA TRP A 361 -29.02 9.14 -19.46
C TRP A 361 -28.30 10.04 -18.45
N ALA A 362 -27.84 11.20 -18.92
CA ALA A 362 -27.06 12.14 -18.10
C ALA A 362 -27.86 12.71 -16.92
N ASN A 363 -29.18 12.86 -17.06
CA ASN A 363 -30.06 13.42 -16.03
C ASN A 363 -30.24 12.48 -14.82
N ASP A 364 -30.09 11.16 -15.01
CA ASP A 364 -30.24 10.16 -13.96
C ASP A 364 -28.93 9.95 -13.16
N ASN A 365 -27.83 10.60 -13.58
CA ASN A 365 -26.52 10.46 -12.97
C ASN A 365 -26.25 11.61 -11.98
N PRO A 366 -26.34 11.40 -10.65
CA PRO A 366 -26.11 12.44 -9.64
C PRO A 366 -24.66 12.95 -9.60
N LEU A 367 -23.73 12.26 -10.27
CA LEU A 367 -22.31 12.63 -10.38
C LEU A 367 -21.95 13.24 -11.74
N TRP A 368 -22.91 13.53 -12.62
CA TRP A 368 -22.67 14.06 -13.97
C TRP A 368 -21.84 15.36 -14.01
N HIS A 369 -21.97 16.22 -13.00
CA HIS A 369 -21.21 17.46 -12.86
C HIS A 369 -19.95 17.33 -11.99
N VAL A 370 -19.76 16.18 -11.33
CA VAL A 370 -18.63 15.92 -10.42
C VAL A 370 -17.40 15.51 -11.22
N THR A 371 -16.26 16.10 -10.87
CA THR A 371 -14.93 15.69 -11.36
C THR A 371 -14.10 15.16 -10.21
N LEU A 372 -13.50 13.97 -10.38
CA LEU A 372 -12.58 13.37 -9.39
C LEU A 372 -11.20 13.15 -10.01
N ILE A 373 -10.20 13.89 -9.53
CA ILE A 373 -8.80 13.66 -9.87
C ILE A 373 -8.09 13.00 -8.68
N SER A 374 -7.30 11.95 -8.92
CA SER A 374 -6.48 11.33 -7.89
C SER A 374 -5.00 11.39 -8.22
N ILE A 375 -4.22 11.97 -7.32
CA ILE A 375 -2.77 12.15 -7.44
C ILE A 375 -2.07 11.19 -6.48
N ALA A 376 -1.26 10.27 -7.01
CA ALA A 376 -0.57 9.24 -6.26
C ALA A 376 0.92 9.58 -6.02
N GLY A 377 1.42 9.27 -4.81
CA GLY A 377 2.84 9.41 -4.45
C GLY A 377 3.78 8.42 -5.16
N GLY A 378 3.26 7.30 -5.69
CA GLY A 378 4.06 6.28 -6.37
C GLY A 378 4.79 5.36 -5.38
N GLY A 379 6.04 4.99 -5.71
CA GLY A 379 6.77 3.93 -5.00
C GLY A 379 7.33 4.31 -3.62
N LEU A 380 7.17 5.57 -3.20
CA LEU A 380 7.59 6.08 -1.90
C LEU A 380 6.47 6.11 -0.85
N ASP A 381 5.21 5.88 -1.24
CA ASP A 381 4.11 5.76 -0.28
C ASP A 381 4.17 4.39 0.42
N THR A 382 4.58 4.41 1.70
CA THR A 382 4.69 3.23 2.56
C THR A 382 3.51 3.08 3.53
N VAL A 383 2.48 3.93 3.42
CA VAL A 383 1.26 3.88 4.24
C VAL A 383 0.11 3.27 3.43
N VAL A 384 -0.05 3.71 2.19
CA VAL A 384 -1.06 3.25 1.23
C VAL A 384 -0.36 2.72 -0.03
N PRO A 385 -0.61 1.47 -0.47
CA PRO A 385 -0.15 1.03 -1.78
C PRO A 385 -0.74 1.94 -2.87
N SER A 386 0.10 2.62 -3.66
CA SER A 386 -0.36 3.58 -4.67
C SER A 386 -1.31 2.98 -5.72
N ASP A 387 -1.30 1.65 -5.91
CA ASP A 387 -2.27 0.95 -6.76
C ASP A 387 -3.72 1.20 -6.29
N TYR A 388 -3.94 1.30 -4.97
CA TYR A 388 -5.27 1.52 -4.37
C TYR A 388 -5.80 2.94 -4.62
N ALA A 389 -4.97 3.89 -5.08
CA ALA A 389 -5.40 5.23 -5.50
C ALA A 389 -5.97 5.28 -6.93
N SER A 390 -6.03 4.14 -7.64
CA SER A 390 -6.67 4.07 -8.96
C SER A 390 -8.18 4.27 -8.87
N VAL A 391 -8.71 5.24 -9.64
CA VAL A 391 -10.15 5.45 -9.85
C VAL A 391 -10.68 4.80 -11.14
N ALA A 392 -9.84 4.10 -11.91
CA ALA A 392 -10.20 3.57 -13.23
C ALA A 392 -11.35 2.53 -13.21
N SER A 393 -11.63 1.93 -12.05
CA SER A 393 -12.75 1.01 -11.80
C SER A 393 -14.02 1.67 -11.23
N LEU A 394 -14.02 3.01 -11.16
CA LEU A 394 -15.00 3.83 -10.43
C LEU A 394 -15.45 5.09 -11.20
N VAL A 395 -14.59 5.67 -12.04
CA VAL A 395 -14.84 6.92 -12.76
C VAL A 395 -14.33 6.82 -14.21
N PRO A 396 -15.13 7.21 -15.23
CA PRO A 396 -14.67 7.28 -16.61
C PRO A 396 -13.80 8.52 -16.87
N GLU A 397 -12.92 8.45 -17.87
CA GLU A 397 -11.95 9.52 -18.23
C GLU A 397 -12.57 10.89 -18.55
N THR A 398 -13.87 10.92 -18.84
CA THR A 398 -14.66 12.14 -19.10
C THR A 398 -15.07 12.89 -17.82
N HIS A 399 -14.84 12.29 -16.64
CA HIS A 399 -15.16 12.80 -15.32
C HIS A 399 -13.97 12.69 -14.33
N GLY A 400 -12.98 11.84 -14.58
CA GLY A 400 -11.85 11.70 -13.66
C GLY A 400 -10.74 10.80 -14.17
N PHE A 401 -9.56 10.90 -13.56
CA PHE A 401 -8.43 10.00 -13.79
C PHE A 401 -7.50 9.95 -12.56
N THR A 402 -6.71 8.88 -12.46
CA THR A 402 -5.57 8.81 -11.55
C THR A 402 -4.31 9.22 -12.30
N VAL A 403 -3.38 9.89 -11.63
CA VAL A 403 -2.09 10.34 -12.16
C VAL A 403 -1.02 10.23 -11.07
N PHE A 404 0.23 9.96 -11.47
CA PHE A 404 1.34 9.86 -10.53
C PHE A 404 2.13 11.17 -10.47
N THR A 405 2.64 11.50 -9.28
CA THR A 405 3.51 12.67 -9.04
C THR A 405 4.76 12.69 -9.94
N SER A 406 5.26 11.52 -10.36
CA SER A 406 6.34 11.36 -11.33
C SER A 406 5.96 11.63 -12.79
N THR A 407 4.67 11.55 -13.14
CA THR A 407 4.13 11.90 -14.46
C THR A 407 4.09 13.41 -14.66
N MET A 408 3.80 14.16 -13.59
CA MET A 408 3.49 15.59 -13.66
C MET A 408 4.70 16.43 -14.14
N PRO A 409 4.56 17.23 -15.21
CA PRO A 409 5.66 18.03 -15.75
C PRO A 409 6.27 19.01 -14.73
N ARG A 410 7.60 19.12 -14.69
CA ARG A 410 8.36 19.86 -13.65
C ARG A 410 8.08 19.41 -12.19
N VAL A 411 7.58 18.19 -11.99
CA VAL A 411 7.53 17.53 -10.68
C VAL A 411 8.44 16.30 -10.72
N TRP A 412 8.16 15.34 -11.61
CA TRP A 412 9.05 14.23 -12.00
C TRP A 412 9.68 13.37 -10.89
N THR A 413 9.21 13.50 -9.65
CA THR A 413 9.62 12.72 -8.47
C THR A 413 8.45 11.93 -7.92
N GLY A 414 8.72 10.76 -7.35
CA GLY A 414 7.78 10.14 -6.41
C GLY A 414 7.74 10.92 -5.09
N MET A 415 6.72 10.66 -4.27
CA MET A 415 6.51 11.31 -2.97
C MET A 415 6.05 10.27 -1.94
N ASP A 416 6.49 10.41 -0.69
CA ASP A 416 5.91 9.64 0.41
C ASP A 416 4.55 10.21 0.85
N HIS A 417 3.86 9.44 1.70
CA HIS A 417 2.47 9.70 2.09
C HIS A 417 2.23 11.08 2.70
N LEU A 418 3.26 11.71 3.30
CA LEU A 418 3.16 13.04 3.88
C LEU A 418 3.75 14.11 2.96
N ALA A 419 4.84 13.81 2.25
CA ALA A 419 5.46 14.71 1.28
C ALA A 419 4.47 15.26 0.25
N ILE A 420 3.51 14.45 -0.20
CA ILE A 420 2.46 14.86 -1.14
C ILE A 420 1.60 16.04 -0.66
N THR A 421 1.58 16.38 0.64
CA THR A 421 0.84 17.54 1.17
C THR A 421 1.64 18.84 1.16
N TRP A 422 2.98 18.77 1.24
CA TRP A 422 3.84 19.94 1.42
C TRP A 422 4.86 20.18 0.31
N CYS A 423 4.98 19.27 -0.66
CA CYS A 423 6.01 19.36 -1.69
C CYS A 423 5.89 20.61 -2.57
N ASP A 424 6.97 21.39 -2.69
CA ASP A 424 6.93 22.68 -3.38
C ASP A 424 6.63 22.54 -4.89
N GLN A 425 7.18 21.53 -5.56
CA GLN A 425 6.91 21.33 -6.99
C GLN A 425 5.45 20.91 -7.24
N LEU A 426 4.86 20.08 -6.36
CA LEU A 426 3.49 19.61 -6.50
C LEU A 426 2.46 20.70 -6.15
N ARG A 427 2.61 21.41 -5.03
CA ARG A 427 1.66 22.46 -4.62
C ARG A 427 1.53 23.53 -5.72
N LYS A 428 2.66 23.91 -6.33
CA LYS A 428 2.76 24.81 -7.50
C LYS A 428 2.06 24.30 -8.76
N ARG A 429 1.84 22.99 -8.92
CA ARG A 429 1.05 22.43 -10.02
C ARG A 429 -0.43 22.31 -9.68
N VAL A 430 -0.76 21.84 -8.48
CA VAL A 430 -2.16 21.70 -8.03
C VAL A 430 -2.86 23.05 -7.99
N ILE A 431 -2.24 24.08 -7.39
CA ILE A 431 -2.83 25.42 -7.31
C ILE A 431 -3.02 26.06 -8.68
N ARG A 432 -2.05 25.93 -9.60
CA ARG A 432 -2.18 26.45 -10.97
C ARG A 432 -3.27 25.73 -11.77
N ALA A 433 -3.48 24.44 -11.54
CA ALA A 433 -4.59 23.70 -12.14
C ALA A 433 -5.95 24.20 -11.61
N ILE A 434 -6.07 24.48 -10.30
CA ILE A 434 -7.30 25.07 -9.74
C ILE A 434 -7.57 26.47 -10.33
N TYR A 435 -6.56 27.32 -10.49
CA TYR A 435 -6.68 28.63 -11.15
C TYR A 435 -6.96 28.59 -12.67
N ASP A 436 -6.85 27.43 -13.32
CA ASP A 436 -7.28 27.19 -14.71
C ASP A 436 -8.64 26.44 -14.78
N VAL A 437 -9.25 26.19 -13.62
CA VAL A 437 -10.56 25.53 -13.42
C VAL A 437 -11.60 26.50 -12.86
N VAL A 438 -11.17 27.50 -12.08
CA VAL A 438 -12.01 28.54 -11.46
C VAL A 438 -12.54 29.56 -12.47
N ASP A 439 -13.78 29.99 -12.23
CA ASP A 439 -14.48 31.07 -12.93
C ASP A 439 -15.61 31.63 -12.03
N VAL A 440 -15.40 32.82 -11.44
CA VAL A 440 -16.37 33.47 -10.54
C VAL A 440 -17.57 34.10 -11.23
N SER A 441 -17.60 34.18 -12.57
CA SER A 441 -18.75 34.71 -13.31
C SER A 441 -19.99 33.80 -13.24
N ARG A 442 -19.80 32.58 -12.70
CA ARG A 442 -20.80 31.52 -12.60
C ARG A 442 -21.03 31.20 -11.11
N PRO A 443 -22.26 30.99 -10.63
CA PRO A 443 -22.51 30.64 -9.22
C PRO A 443 -21.70 29.42 -8.75
N VAL A 444 -21.49 28.43 -9.61
CA VAL A 444 -20.68 27.23 -9.36
C VAL A 444 -19.15 27.47 -9.31
N GLN A 445 -18.70 28.73 -9.37
CA GLN A 445 -17.33 29.24 -9.26
C GLN A 445 -16.26 28.56 -10.15
N THR A 446 -16.68 27.79 -11.15
CA THR A 446 -15.81 26.91 -11.93
C THR A 446 -16.33 26.73 -13.37
N ARG A 447 -15.42 26.35 -14.27
CA ARG A 447 -15.69 26.07 -15.69
C ARG A 447 -16.54 24.80 -15.91
N PRO A 448 -17.20 24.64 -17.08
CA PRO A 448 -17.85 23.39 -17.48
C PRO A 448 -16.95 22.16 -17.36
N ARG A 449 -17.54 20.97 -17.09
CA ARG A 449 -16.80 19.72 -16.80
C ARG A 449 -15.72 19.39 -17.84
N ALA A 450 -16.04 19.52 -19.13
CA ALA A 450 -15.12 19.20 -20.22
C ALA A 450 -13.86 20.09 -20.19
N GLU A 451 -14.03 21.40 -19.97
CA GLU A 451 -12.91 22.34 -19.83
C GLU A 451 -12.09 22.07 -18.58
N ARG A 452 -12.74 21.70 -17.46
CA ARG A 452 -12.02 21.29 -16.24
C ARG A 452 -11.18 20.04 -16.47
N MET A 453 -11.70 19.04 -17.17
CA MET A 453 -10.93 17.85 -17.56
C MET A 453 -9.75 18.22 -18.48
N ARG A 454 -9.95 19.11 -19.47
CA ARG A 454 -8.87 19.62 -20.34
C ARG A 454 -7.78 20.33 -19.53
N ALA A 455 -8.16 21.19 -18.59
CA ALA A 455 -7.23 21.87 -17.69
C ALA A 455 -6.44 20.87 -16.81
N PHE A 456 -7.13 19.94 -16.12
CA PHE A 456 -6.44 18.94 -15.29
C PHE A 456 -5.50 18.05 -16.11
N LYS A 457 -5.89 17.62 -17.31
CA LYS A 457 -5.02 16.87 -18.22
C LYS A 457 -3.77 17.69 -18.60
N LYS A 458 -3.94 18.95 -19.02
CA LYS A 458 -2.86 19.89 -19.38
C LYS A 458 -1.85 20.13 -18.24
N TRP A 459 -2.31 20.22 -16.98
CA TRP A 459 -1.43 20.51 -15.85
C TRP A 459 -0.78 19.27 -15.22
N PHE A 460 -1.38 18.07 -15.35
CA PHE A 460 -0.96 16.87 -14.64
C PHE A 460 -0.43 15.72 -15.52
N LEU A 461 -0.87 15.60 -16.78
CA LEU A 461 -0.32 14.63 -17.74
C LEU A 461 0.89 15.22 -18.50
N THR A 462 1.58 14.41 -19.30
CA THR A 462 2.78 14.87 -20.03
C THR A 462 2.47 15.58 -21.34
N GLY A 463 1.32 15.30 -21.96
CA GLY A 463 0.99 15.73 -23.33
C GLY A 463 1.40 14.72 -24.41
N LEU A 464 1.99 13.59 -24.00
CA LEU A 464 2.36 12.43 -24.83
C LEU A 464 1.30 11.32 -24.84
N GLU A 465 0.26 11.44 -24.02
CA GLU A 465 -0.83 10.48 -23.88
C GLU A 465 -1.82 10.58 -25.06
N ASP A 466 -2.39 9.45 -25.50
CA ASP A 466 -3.49 9.42 -26.50
C ASP A 466 -4.65 10.37 -26.14
N ALA A 467 -4.86 10.58 -24.84
CA ALA A 467 -5.95 11.37 -24.27
C ALA A 467 -5.65 12.88 -24.14
N ALA A 468 -4.52 13.36 -24.68
CA ALA A 468 -4.10 14.76 -24.68
C ALA A 468 -4.47 15.47 -25.99
N GLU A 469 -5.38 16.44 -25.91
CA GLU A 469 -5.84 17.23 -27.06
C GLU A 469 -4.73 18.15 -27.61
N LYS A 470 -4.52 18.16 -28.93
CA LYS A 470 -3.65 19.14 -29.62
C LYS A 470 -4.44 20.39 -29.98
N THR A 471 -3.85 21.57 -29.77
CA THR A 471 -4.48 22.86 -30.05
C THR A 471 -4.25 23.35 -31.47
N LEU A 472 -3.15 22.94 -32.14
CA LEU A 472 -2.80 23.38 -33.50
C LEU A 472 -3.94 23.25 -34.54
N PRO A 473 -4.71 22.14 -34.62
CA PRO A 473 -5.79 22.02 -35.61
C PRO A 473 -6.93 23.03 -35.38
N GLN A 474 -7.17 23.40 -34.13
CA GLN A 474 -8.25 24.32 -33.72
C GLN A 474 -7.87 25.80 -33.87
N LYS A 475 -6.63 26.12 -34.27
CA LYS A 475 -6.17 27.51 -34.47
C LYS A 475 -6.40 27.99 -35.91
N GLU A 476 -6.69 29.28 -36.02
CA GLU A 476 -6.56 30.05 -37.25
C GLU A 476 -5.08 30.46 -37.48
N PRO A 477 -4.62 30.61 -38.74
CA PRO A 477 -3.28 31.11 -39.03
C PRO A 477 -3.17 32.60 -38.68
N LYS A 478 -2.19 32.96 -37.83
CA LYS A 478 -2.00 34.32 -37.30
C LYS A 478 -0.74 35.02 -37.79
N THR A 479 0.16 34.27 -38.43
CA THR A 479 1.46 34.73 -38.90
C THR A 479 1.55 34.57 -40.40
N LEU A 480 1.88 35.63 -41.13
CA LEU A 480 2.30 35.57 -42.52
C LEU A 480 3.84 35.52 -42.55
N LEU A 481 4.41 34.46 -43.11
CA LEU A 481 5.86 34.28 -43.27
C LEU A 481 6.23 34.55 -44.75
N THR A 482 7.14 35.49 -44.98
CA THR A 482 7.64 35.86 -46.32
C THR A 482 9.10 35.44 -46.45
N LEU A 483 9.44 34.71 -47.52
CA LEU A 483 10.75 34.08 -47.74
C LEU A 483 11.31 34.41 -49.12
N GLU A 484 12.64 34.46 -49.26
CA GLU A 484 13.33 34.63 -50.55
C GLU A 484 13.19 33.37 -51.43
N ASP A 485 12.77 33.55 -52.68
CA ASP A 485 12.45 32.44 -53.62
C ASP A 485 13.62 31.50 -53.96
N ASN A 486 14.87 31.94 -53.76
CA ASN A 486 16.09 31.15 -54.01
C ASN A 486 16.77 30.65 -52.72
N SER A 487 16.10 30.73 -51.57
CA SER A 487 16.72 30.35 -50.30
C SER A 487 16.92 28.82 -50.16
N ASN A 488 18.12 28.40 -49.74
CA ASN A 488 18.43 27.01 -49.34
C ASN A 488 17.74 26.61 -48.01
N ALA A 489 16.54 27.11 -47.77
CA ALA A 489 15.74 26.89 -46.56
C ALA A 489 14.98 25.56 -46.59
N ILE A 490 14.64 25.05 -47.78
CA ILE A 490 13.87 23.82 -47.95
C ILE A 490 14.79 22.60 -47.84
N ILE A 491 14.48 21.73 -46.89
CA ILE A 491 15.18 20.47 -46.62
C ILE A 491 14.57 19.36 -47.48
N SER A 492 15.37 18.41 -47.95
CA SER A 492 14.85 17.35 -48.84
C SER A 492 13.85 16.45 -48.10
N GLN A 493 12.84 15.97 -48.83
CA GLN A 493 11.74 15.23 -48.22
C GLN A 493 12.22 13.91 -47.58
N GLY A 494 12.18 13.85 -46.24
CA GLY A 494 12.63 12.70 -45.46
C GLY A 494 14.02 12.85 -44.84
N GLU A 495 14.75 13.92 -45.16
CA GLU A 495 15.92 14.31 -44.38
C GLU A 495 15.49 14.92 -43.03
N ARG A 496 16.40 14.89 -42.04
CA ARG A 496 16.20 15.53 -40.73
C ARG A 496 16.87 16.90 -40.67
N LEU A 497 16.21 17.85 -40.01
CA LEU A 497 16.86 19.07 -39.55
C LEU A 497 17.73 18.74 -38.33
N THR A 498 18.94 19.27 -38.29
CA THR A 498 19.83 19.25 -37.13
C THR A 498 20.59 20.56 -37.07
N ILE A 499 20.21 21.43 -36.14
CA ILE A 499 20.89 22.69 -35.81
C ILE A 499 21.69 22.42 -34.53
N ARG A 500 23.02 22.64 -34.55
CA ARG A 500 23.91 22.40 -33.39
C ARG A 500 24.12 23.65 -32.52
N ALA A 501 23.96 24.84 -33.11
CA ALA A 501 23.97 26.14 -32.44
C ALA A 501 23.01 27.07 -33.20
N LEU A 502 22.16 27.81 -32.49
CA LEU A 502 21.34 28.88 -33.06
C LEU A 502 22.18 30.16 -33.21
N GLY A 503 21.84 31.02 -34.16
CA GLY A 503 22.44 32.35 -34.33
C GLY A 503 23.82 32.40 -34.99
N GLU A 504 24.36 31.28 -35.48
CA GLU A 504 25.65 31.23 -36.21
C GLU A 504 25.69 32.23 -37.38
N GLY A 505 24.56 32.42 -38.08
CA GLY A 505 24.46 33.28 -39.25
C GLY A 505 24.36 34.79 -38.96
N ARG A 506 24.20 35.22 -37.70
CA ARG A 506 23.91 36.62 -37.28
C ARG A 506 22.78 37.31 -38.07
N LYS A 507 21.87 36.51 -38.61
CA LYS A 507 20.64 36.89 -39.31
C LYS A 507 19.63 35.78 -39.05
N ARG A 508 18.35 36.16 -38.87
CA ARG A 508 17.25 35.22 -38.70
C ARG A 508 17.12 34.30 -39.92
N ARG A 509 16.83 33.02 -39.69
CA ARG A 509 16.74 31.99 -40.75
C ARG A 509 15.54 31.09 -40.51
N ALA A 510 14.78 30.82 -41.56
CA ALA A 510 13.77 29.77 -41.56
C ALA A 510 14.33 28.50 -42.21
N HIS A 511 14.03 27.35 -41.62
CA HIS A 511 14.27 26.02 -42.16
C HIS A 511 12.91 25.37 -42.41
N LEU A 512 12.60 25.05 -43.66
CA LEU A 512 11.35 24.42 -44.08
C LEU A 512 11.52 22.92 -44.25
N LEU A 513 10.79 22.13 -43.47
CA LEU A 513 10.63 20.70 -43.68
C LEU A 513 9.32 20.46 -44.45
N PRO A 514 9.34 19.90 -45.68
CA PRO A 514 8.12 19.59 -46.42
C PRO A 514 7.36 18.43 -45.76
N ILE A 515 6.06 18.63 -45.54
CA ILE A 515 5.19 17.60 -44.95
C ILE A 515 4.97 16.49 -46.00
N PRO A 516 5.24 15.20 -45.67
CA PRO A 516 5.03 14.12 -46.62
C PRO A 516 3.56 13.99 -47.06
N PRO A 517 3.28 13.63 -48.33
CA PRO A 517 1.91 13.39 -48.78
C PRO A 517 1.29 12.19 -48.04
N GLN A 518 -0.03 12.21 -47.92
CA GLN A 518 -0.85 11.13 -47.34
C GLN A 518 -0.62 9.84 -48.15
N GLY A 519 0.17 8.91 -47.58
CA GLY A 519 0.72 7.74 -48.26
C GLY A 519 0.17 6.39 -47.76
N PRO A 520 0.89 5.28 -47.96
CA PRO A 520 0.48 3.95 -47.49
C PRO A 520 0.30 3.90 -45.96
N PRO A 521 -0.47 2.92 -45.42
CA PRO A 521 -1.01 2.94 -44.05
C PRO A 521 0.02 2.82 -42.90
N GLU A 522 1.32 2.80 -43.19
CA GLU A 522 2.37 2.95 -42.17
C GLU A 522 2.50 4.44 -41.78
N GLY A 523 1.55 4.89 -40.96
CA GLY A 523 1.39 6.29 -40.57
C GLY A 523 2.70 6.93 -40.09
N ARG A 524 3.01 8.11 -40.63
CA ARG A 524 4.20 8.90 -40.24
C ARG A 524 3.87 9.81 -39.06
N LYS A 525 4.88 10.12 -38.25
CA LYS A 525 4.82 11.11 -37.17
C LYS A 525 5.87 12.19 -37.39
N PHE A 526 5.52 13.44 -37.09
CA PHE A 526 6.48 14.53 -36.95
C PHE A 526 6.96 14.56 -35.50
N THR A 527 8.27 14.72 -35.30
CA THR A 527 8.88 14.90 -33.97
C THR A 527 9.96 15.97 -34.01
N LEU A 528 9.93 16.90 -33.07
CA LEU A 528 10.96 17.93 -32.86
C LEU A 528 11.39 17.93 -31.38
N LEU A 529 12.69 18.07 -31.13
CA LEU A 529 13.29 18.21 -29.80
C LEU A 529 14.32 19.35 -29.80
N THR A 530 14.34 20.13 -28.72
CA THR A 530 15.29 21.23 -28.49
C THR A 530 15.51 21.45 -26.99
N ASN A 531 16.62 22.07 -26.61
CA ASN A 531 16.87 22.60 -25.26
C ASN A 531 16.30 24.01 -25.04
N GLU A 532 15.86 24.71 -26.10
CA GLU A 532 15.25 26.04 -26.01
C GLU A 532 13.76 25.98 -25.65
N VAL A 533 13.18 27.13 -25.32
CA VAL A 533 11.73 27.33 -25.20
C VAL A 533 11.19 27.82 -26.53
N LEU A 534 9.98 27.38 -26.91
CA LEU A 534 9.32 27.84 -28.14
C LEU A 534 8.54 29.14 -27.90
N ASP A 535 8.84 30.14 -28.72
CA ASP A 535 8.20 31.45 -28.70
C ASP A 535 6.73 31.41 -29.13
N GLN A 536 5.89 32.24 -28.48
CA GLN A 536 4.57 32.60 -28.98
C GLN A 536 4.66 33.79 -29.97
N PRO A 537 3.62 34.05 -30.79
CA PRO A 537 3.67 35.12 -31.80
C PRO A 537 3.86 36.50 -31.15
N GLY A 538 5.05 37.08 -31.33
CA GLY A 538 5.44 38.37 -30.75
C GLY A 538 6.53 38.28 -29.68
N ASP A 539 6.87 37.09 -29.18
CA ASP A 539 7.96 36.89 -28.23
C ASP A 539 9.34 37.14 -28.89
N THR A 540 10.31 37.53 -28.06
CA THR A 540 11.67 37.96 -28.45
C THR A 540 12.75 36.90 -28.16
N GLY A 541 12.37 35.63 -28.11
CA GLY A 541 13.28 34.53 -27.85
C GLY A 541 14.05 34.03 -29.08
N SER A 542 14.68 32.88 -28.91
CA SER A 542 15.66 32.28 -29.81
C SER A 542 15.05 31.44 -30.95
N LEU A 543 13.85 30.89 -30.74
CA LEU A 543 13.30 29.82 -31.58
C LEU A 543 11.78 29.86 -31.68
N GLU A 544 11.27 29.90 -32.91
CA GLU A 544 9.83 29.80 -33.19
C GLU A 544 9.53 28.66 -34.17
N VAL A 545 8.47 27.89 -33.91
CA VAL A 545 8.05 26.76 -34.75
C VAL A 545 6.63 26.98 -35.26
N LEU A 546 6.49 27.02 -36.58
CA LEU A 546 5.25 27.31 -37.30
C LEU A 546 4.88 26.15 -38.23
N PHE A 547 3.59 25.89 -38.37
CA PHE A 547 3.03 25.00 -39.40
C PHE A 547 2.35 25.86 -40.46
N CYS A 548 2.69 25.65 -41.73
CA CYS A 548 2.53 26.65 -42.78
C CYS A 548 1.98 26.07 -44.09
N SER A 549 1.19 26.88 -44.80
CA SER A 549 0.61 26.56 -46.11
C SER A 549 0.80 27.74 -47.06
N VAL A 550 0.99 27.49 -48.35
CA VAL A 550 1.19 28.54 -49.36
C VAL A 550 -0.04 29.45 -49.45
N PHE A 551 0.17 30.77 -49.37
CA PHE A 551 -0.90 31.76 -49.38
C PHE A 551 -0.88 32.57 -50.69
N PRO A 552 -1.69 32.20 -51.71
CA PRO A 552 -1.77 32.94 -52.96
C PRO A 552 -2.47 34.28 -52.76
N LEU A 553 -1.87 35.37 -53.24
CA LEU A 553 -2.35 36.73 -53.02
C LEU A 553 -3.03 37.33 -54.25
N GLN A 554 -4.30 37.73 -54.10
CA GLN A 554 -4.85 38.84 -54.88
C GLN A 554 -4.40 40.17 -54.25
N VAL A 555 -4.09 41.17 -55.08
CA VAL A 555 -3.43 42.40 -54.63
C VAL A 555 -4.29 43.17 -53.62
N GLY A 556 -3.73 43.40 -52.42
CA GLY A 556 -4.25 44.36 -51.43
C GLY A 556 -4.84 43.79 -50.12
N GLN A 557 -5.07 42.48 -49.99
CA GLN A 557 -5.82 41.93 -48.84
C GLN A 557 -4.98 41.39 -47.66
N SER A 558 -3.64 41.32 -47.76
CA SER A 558 -2.82 40.68 -46.70
C SER A 558 -2.75 41.43 -45.36
N ALA A 559 -2.99 42.75 -45.35
CA ALA A 559 -2.78 43.59 -44.17
C ALA A 559 -3.90 43.51 -43.11
N THR A 560 -5.03 42.86 -43.42
CA THR A 560 -6.21 42.80 -42.53
C THR A 560 -6.52 41.39 -42.00
N LEU A 561 -5.80 40.36 -42.46
CA LEU A 561 -6.08 38.95 -42.14
C LEU A 561 -5.10 38.33 -41.14
N PHE A 562 -3.86 38.81 -41.07
CA PHE A 562 -2.82 38.27 -40.19
C PHE A 562 -2.40 39.30 -39.14
N SER A 563 -2.33 38.87 -37.88
CA SER A 563 -1.91 39.73 -36.76
C SER A 563 -0.39 39.98 -36.71
N MET A 564 0.40 39.09 -37.32
CA MET A 564 1.86 39.17 -37.36
C MET A 564 2.35 38.94 -38.80
N ASN A 565 3.23 39.80 -39.28
CA ASN A 565 3.94 39.62 -40.56
C ASN A 565 5.44 39.47 -40.25
N MET A 566 6.04 38.35 -40.65
CA MET A 566 7.47 38.08 -40.48
C MET A 566 8.12 37.99 -41.87
N ASP A 567 8.91 39.01 -42.22
CA ASP A 567 9.62 39.07 -43.50
C ASP A 567 11.08 38.67 -43.34
N LEU A 568 11.49 37.66 -44.10
CA LEU A 568 12.87 37.15 -44.20
C LEU A 568 13.37 37.19 -45.65
N SER A 569 12.66 37.82 -46.58
CA SER A 569 13.04 37.89 -48.01
C SER A 569 14.07 38.99 -48.33
N GLY A 570 14.34 39.90 -47.38
CA GLY A 570 15.32 40.98 -47.56
C GLY A 570 14.96 41.93 -48.70
N ASP A 571 15.97 42.35 -49.47
CA ASP A 571 15.78 43.24 -50.63
C ASP A 571 15.33 42.50 -51.91
N SER A 572 14.97 41.21 -51.82
CA SER A 572 14.63 40.40 -53.00
C SER A 572 13.21 40.68 -53.53
N THR A 573 13.07 40.79 -54.86
CA THR A 573 11.78 41.09 -55.50
C THR A 573 10.87 39.88 -55.70
N GLY A 574 11.40 38.66 -55.52
CA GLY A 574 10.65 37.40 -55.56
C GLY A 574 10.50 36.85 -54.14
N SER A 575 9.26 36.74 -53.66
CA SER A 575 8.99 36.29 -52.30
C SER A 575 7.82 35.32 -52.17
N THR A 576 8.13 34.11 -51.69
CA THR A 576 7.17 33.07 -51.36
C THR A 576 6.52 33.38 -50.02
N ARG A 577 5.18 33.34 -49.96
CA ARG A 577 4.38 33.75 -48.80
C ARG A 577 3.56 32.60 -48.26
N LEU A 578 3.68 32.36 -46.95
CA LEU A 578 3.05 31.25 -46.25
C LEU A 578 2.16 31.76 -45.12
N ALA A 579 0.93 31.26 -45.04
CA ALA A 579 0.04 31.47 -43.90
C ALA A 579 0.32 30.41 -42.85
N CYS A 580 0.57 30.81 -41.60
CA CYS A 580 1.17 29.96 -40.58
C CYS A 580 0.44 29.97 -39.22
N LYS A 581 0.36 28.79 -38.59
CA LYS A 581 -0.10 28.55 -37.22
C LYS A 581 1.10 28.29 -36.29
N ASN A 582 1.20 28.96 -35.15
CA ASN A 582 2.29 28.78 -34.18
C ASN A 582 2.04 27.58 -33.24
N ALA A 583 3.09 26.79 -32.97
CA ALA A 583 3.02 25.51 -32.25
C ALA A 583 3.25 25.57 -30.73
N ALA A 584 3.68 26.70 -30.16
CA ALA A 584 4.23 26.78 -28.80
C ALA A 584 3.24 26.37 -27.67
N SER A 585 1.93 26.40 -27.91
CA SER A 585 0.92 25.94 -26.94
C SER A 585 0.79 24.42 -26.84
N ASP A 586 1.31 23.66 -27.81
CA ASP A 586 1.37 22.19 -27.79
C ASP A 586 2.75 21.67 -27.32
N ALA A 587 3.61 22.57 -26.85
CA ALA A 587 4.97 22.28 -26.39
C ALA A 587 4.99 21.37 -25.14
N ILE A 588 5.61 20.21 -25.28
CA ILE A 588 5.78 19.22 -24.20
C ILE A 588 7.10 19.48 -23.50
N SER A 589 7.07 19.72 -22.18
CA SER A 589 8.29 19.78 -21.36
C SER A 589 8.78 18.37 -21.02
N LEU A 590 10.04 18.05 -21.37
CA LEU A 590 10.74 16.84 -20.96
C LEU A 590 11.92 17.16 -20.04
N PRO A 591 12.31 16.27 -19.10
CA PRO A 591 13.52 16.44 -18.31
C PRO A 591 14.78 16.59 -19.17
N ALA A 592 15.65 17.55 -18.80
CA ALA A 592 16.90 17.78 -19.50
C ALA A 592 17.90 16.63 -19.26
N SER A 593 18.38 16.03 -20.34
CA SER A 593 19.25 14.85 -20.33
C SER A 593 20.62 15.20 -20.93
N ALA A 594 21.48 15.80 -20.10
CA ALA A 594 22.87 16.15 -20.41
C ALA A 594 23.85 15.12 -19.79
N GLN A 595 25.16 15.36 -19.86
CA GLN A 595 26.16 14.47 -19.24
C GLN A 595 26.21 14.62 -17.72
N GLU A 596 25.94 15.82 -17.20
CA GLU A 596 25.86 16.16 -15.79
C GLU A 596 24.52 15.82 -15.13
N SER A 597 23.44 15.64 -15.90
CA SER A 597 22.11 15.29 -15.39
C SER A 597 22.13 14.01 -14.55
N ARG A 598 21.50 14.04 -13.36
CA ARG A 598 21.45 12.92 -12.41
C ARG A 598 20.03 12.43 -12.14
N GLN A 599 19.06 13.34 -12.11
CA GLN A 599 17.66 13.05 -11.78
C GLN A 599 16.73 13.85 -12.70
N ALA A 600 15.53 13.30 -12.97
CA ALA A 600 14.55 13.96 -13.83
C ALA A 600 13.99 15.28 -13.28
N PHE A 601 14.21 15.57 -11.99
CA PHE A 601 13.77 16.77 -11.28
C PHE A 601 14.91 17.76 -10.98
N ASP A 602 16.11 17.57 -11.56
CA ASP A 602 17.21 18.52 -11.43
C ASP A 602 16.80 19.93 -11.93
N LYS A 603 17.31 20.99 -11.31
CA LYS A 603 16.94 22.40 -11.58
C LYS A 603 17.58 22.97 -12.86
N VAL A 604 17.34 22.32 -13.99
CA VAL A 604 17.83 22.68 -15.33
C VAL A 604 16.62 23.05 -16.22
N GLN A 605 16.84 23.89 -17.24
CA GLN A 605 15.83 24.19 -18.25
C GLN A 605 15.35 22.90 -18.93
N PRO A 606 14.05 22.55 -18.87
CA PRO A 606 13.51 21.38 -19.57
C PRO A 606 13.76 21.44 -21.08
N PHE A 607 13.93 20.27 -21.71
CA PHE A 607 13.85 20.17 -23.16
C PHE A 607 12.41 20.41 -23.61
N THR A 608 12.23 21.10 -24.74
CA THR A 608 10.94 21.26 -25.41
C THR A 608 10.81 20.22 -26.52
N TYR A 609 9.68 19.51 -26.54
CA TYR A 609 9.35 18.47 -27.50
C TYR A 609 8.01 18.76 -28.19
N LEU A 610 7.91 18.48 -29.48
CA LEU A 610 6.66 18.46 -30.24
C LEU A 610 6.48 17.09 -30.88
N GLN A 611 5.23 16.61 -30.91
CA GLN A 611 4.83 15.38 -31.59
C GLN A 611 3.42 15.51 -32.15
N TYR A 612 3.30 15.23 -33.45
CA TYR A 612 2.05 15.22 -34.21
C TYR A 612 1.99 13.99 -35.11
N LYS A 613 0.80 13.44 -35.32
CA LYS A 613 0.52 12.46 -36.38
C LYS A 613 0.42 13.18 -37.73
N LEU A 614 0.63 12.49 -38.84
CA LEU A 614 0.41 13.07 -40.17
C LEU A 614 -1.07 13.51 -40.39
N GLU A 615 -2.01 12.87 -39.69
CA GLU A 615 -3.41 13.26 -39.58
C GLU A 615 -3.59 14.70 -39.04
N ASP A 616 -2.91 15.04 -37.94
CA ASP A 616 -3.00 16.36 -37.28
C ASP A 616 -2.47 17.51 -38.16
N LEU A 617 -1.69 17.17 -39.20
CA LEU A 617 -0.95 18.11 -40.05
C LEU A 617 -1.53 18.27 -41.46
N ALA A 618 -2.64 17.59 -41.78
CA ALA A 618 -3.16 17.48 -43.16
C ALA A 618 -3.52 18.81 -43.85
N GLU A 619 -3.74 19.90 -43.11
CA GLU A 619 -3.98 21.25 -43.64
C GLU A 619 -2.70 21.99 -44.10
N HIS A 620 -1.52 21.47 -43.75
CA HIS A 620 -0.24 22.16 -43.85
C HIS A 620 0.70 21.51 -44.88
N GLN A 621 1.54 22.33 -45.51
CA GLN A 621 2.52 21.89 -46.53
C GLN A 621 3.96 21.88 -46.00
N PHE A 622 4.28 22.77 -45.06
CA PHE A 622 5.62 22.90 -44.49
C PHE A 622 5.57 23.05 -42.97
N VAL A 623 6.61 22.54 -42.30
CA VAL A 623 6.95 22.94 -40.93
C VAL A 623 8.12 23.91 -41.03
N ALA A 624 7.94 25.15 -40.58
CA ALA A 624 8.97 26.17 -40.54
C ALA A 624 9.57 26.24 -39.13
N VAL A 625 10.86 25.95 -39.01
CA VAL A 625 11.65 26.14 -37.79
C VAL A 625 12.47 27.40 -37.98
N ILE A 626 12.22 28.43 -37.17
CA ILE A 626 12.80 29.76 -37.35
C ILE A 626 13.81 30.04 -36.23
N ASP A 627 15.08 30.11 -36.62
CA ASP A 627 16.16 30.65 -35.80
C ASP A 627 16.02 32.17 -35.75
N LYS A 628 15.74 32.67 -34.54
CA LYS A 628 15.55 34.10 -34.23
C LYS A 628 16.76 34.69 -33.49
N ALA A 629 17.78 33.89 -33.17
CA ALA A 629 18.91 34.33 -32.35
C ALA A 629 19.85 35.26 -33.13
N ASP A 630 20.03 36.48 -32.63
CA ASP A 630 20.92 37.47 -33.26
C ASP A 630 22.42 37.17 -32.99
N HIS A 631 22.73 36.28 -32.05
CA HIS A 631 24.08 35.88 -31.63
C HIS A 631 24.17 34.35 -31.45
N PRO A 632 25.35 33.72 -31.66
CA PRO A 632 25.53 32.28 -31.44
C PRO A 632 25.21 31.84 -30.00
N THR A 633 24.30 30.87 -29.85
CA THR A 633 23.95 30.25 -28.55
C THR A 633 24.19 28.73 -28.56
N SER A 634 24.20 28.12 -27.37
CA SER A 634 24.20 26.65 -27.21
C SER A 634 22.82 26.00 -27.45
N GLY A 635 21.87 26.72 -28.05
CA GLY A 635 20.58 26.19 -28.44
C GLY A 635 20.71 25.26 -29.64
N TRP A 636 20.13 24.07 -29.58
CA TRP A 636 20.13 23.07 -30.64
C TRP A 636 18.71 22.60 -30.96
N VAL A 637 18.48 22.15 -32.19
CA VAL A 637 17.17 21.66 -32.65
C VAL A 637 17.35 20.43 -33.52
N ILE A 638 16.60 19.37 -33.24
CA ILE A 638 16.47 18.19 -34.10
C ILE A 638 15.01 18.06 -34.48
N ALA A 639 14.70 17.96 -35.78
CA ALA A 639 13.33 17.75 -36.26
C ALA A 639 13.30 16.77 -37.44
N GLU A 640 12.37 15.81 -37.42
CA GLU A 640 12.27 14.78 -38.44
C GLU A 640 10.83 14.24 -38.61
N PHE A 641 10.57 13.64 -39.77
CA PHE A 641 9.42 12.78 -40.02
C PHE A 641 9.86 11.32 -39.97
N SER A 642 9.36 10.55 -39.00
CA SER A 642 9.67 9.12 -38.85
C SER A 642 8.45 8.25 -39.16
N VAL A 643 8.68 7.02 -39.64
CA VAL A 643 7.62 6.03 -39.86
C VAL A 643 7.25 5.39 -38.53
N ALA A 644 5.96 5.20 -38.24
CA ALA A 644 5.55 4.64 -36.94
C ALA A 644 6.11 3.23 -36.71
N SER A 645 6.17 2.39 -37.76
CA SER A 645 6.66 1.00 -37.73
C SER A 645 8.13 0.89 -37.31
N GLU A 646 9.02 1.74 -37.85
CA GLU A 646 10.43 1.82 -37.43
C GLU A 646 10.59 2.33 -35.99
N SER A 647 9.62 3.10 -35.51
CA SER A 647 9.67 3.76 -34.21
C SER A 647 8.97 3.00 -33.07
N ILE A 648 8.26 1.89 -33.35
CA ILE A 648 7.51 1.11 -32.36
C ILE A 648 7.94 -0.36 -32.42
N ILE A 649 8.71 -0.80 -31.42
CA ILE A 649 9.25 -2.16 -31.31
C ILE A 649 8.39 -2.98 -30.34
N GLY A 650 7.43 -3.73 -30.89
CA GLY A 650 6.60 -4.67 -30.13
C GLY A 650 7.36 -5.95 -29.76
N THR A 651 7.50 -6.25 -28.47
CA THR A 651 8.23 -7.44 -28.00
C THR A 651 7.29 -8.54 -27.49
N ASN A 652 6.92 -9.46 -28.38
CA ASN A 652 6.09 -10.63 -28.08
C ASN A 652 6.89 -11.71 -27.31
N VAL A 653 7.16 -11.44 -26.03
CA VAL A 653 7.96 -12.29 -25.13
C VAL A 653 7.11 -12.71 -23.93
N SER A 654 6.95 -14.03 -23.73
CA SER A 654 6.22 -14.56 -22.58
C SER A 654 6.96 -14.29 -21.26
N LEU A 655 6.21 -14.12 -20.16
CA LEU A 655 6.75 -13.83 -18.83
C LEU A 655 7.83 -14.85 -18.41
N GLN A 656 7.65 -16.14 -18.69
CA GLN A 656 8.63 -17.19 -18.42
C GLN A 656 9.95 -17.01 -19.19
N ARG A 657 9.90 -16.55 -20.45
CA ARG A 657 11.08 -16.26 -21.27
C ARG A 657 11.79 -14.98 -20.79
N LEU A 658 11.02 -13.98 -20.36
CA LEU A 658 11.56 -12.77 -19.74
C LEU A 658 12.29 -13.08 -18.42
N LEU A 659 11.68 -13.86 -17.53
CA LEU A 659 12.26 -14.27 -16.25
C LEU A 659 13.57 -15.05 -16.39
N THR A 660 13.71 -15.85 -17.46
CA THR A 660 14.87 -16.74 -17.64
C THR A 660 15.99 -16.15 -18.50
N ARG A 661 15.70 -15.24 -19.44
CA ARG A 661 16.72 -14.67 -20.36
C ARG A 661 16.73 -13.14 -20.46
N GLY A 662 15.69 -12.46 -19.95
CA GLY A 662 15.44 -11.05 -20.18
C GLY A 662 15.05 -10.72 -21.63
N VAL A 663 14.78 -9.43 -21.88
CA VAL A 663 14.72 -8.86 -23.23
C VAL A 663 16.07 -8.25 -23.55
N LYS A 664 16.57 -8.46 -24.77
CA LYS A 664 17.79 -7.85 -25.30
C LYS A 664 17.54 -7.42 -26.73
N LEU A 665 17.72 -6.12 -26.99
CA LEU A 665 17.51 -5.47 -28.28
C LEU A 665 18.80 -4.75 -28.69
N LYS A 666 19.06 -4.68 -29.99
CA LYS A 666 20.13 -3.87 -30.57
C LYS A 666 19.50 -2.92 -31.57
N LEU A 667 19.50 -1.63 -31.27
CA LEU A 667 19.07 -0.58 -32.18
C LEU A 667 20.23 -0.24 -33.14
N PRO A 668 19.95 0.09 -34.42
CA PRO A 668 20.95 0.57 -35.37
C PRO A 668 21.48 1.96 -34.99
N GLY A 669 22.55 2.41 -35.66
CA GLY A 669 23.01 3.80 -35.59
C GLY A 669 22.04 4.74 -36.30
N THR A 670 21.71 4.43 -37.56
CA THR A 670 20.59 4.99 -38.31
C THR A 670 19.23 4.59 -37.70
N ARG A 671 18.78 5.34 -36.69
CA ARG A 671 17.47 5.19 -36.03
C ARG A 671 16.74 6.53 -35.97
N PRO A 672 15.39 6.53 -35.82
CA PRO A 672 14.67 7.74 -35.45
C PRO A 672 15.07 8.20 -34.04
N MET A 673 14.90 9.49 -33.77
CA MET A 673 15.21 10.15 -32.50
C MET A 673 14.43 9.52 -31.32
N VAL A 674 13.21 9.03 -31.56
CA VAL A 674 12.28 8.51 -30.54
C VAL A 674 11.77 7.12 -30.90
N VAL A 675 12.21 6.12 -30.12
CA VAL A 675 11.82 4.71 -30.24
C VAL A 675 10.98 4.30 -29.02
N ASP A 676 9.79 3.77 -29.25
CA ASP A 676 8.92 3.15 -28.23
C ASP A 676 9.12 1.63 -28.23
N ILE A 677 9.47 1.05 -27.08
CA ILE A 677 9.65 -0.39 -26.90
C ILE A 677 8.51 -0.92 -26.04
N LYS A 678 7.54 -1.57 -26.67
CA LYS A 678 6.37 -2.13 -26.00
C LYS A 678 6.63 -3.56 -25.51
N VAL A 679 6.30 -3.83 -24.25
CA VAL A 679 6.49 -5.15 -23.61
C VAL A 679 5.17 -5.61 -22.95
N PRO A 680 4.18 -6.12 -23.72
CA PRO A 680 2.84 -6.41 -23.20
C PRO A 680 2.79 -7.34 -21.98
N ALA A 681 3.74 -8.27 -21.86
CA ALA A 681 3.85 -9.19 -20.71
C ALA A 681 4.31 -8.53 -19.39
N LEU A 682 4.45 -7.19 -19.35
CA LEU A 682 4.88 -6.42 -18.19
C LEU A 682 3.74 -5.58 -17.58
N HIS A 683 2.71 -6.26 -17.09
CA HIS A 683 1.56 -5.65 -16.41
C HIS A 683 1.57 -5.82 -14.87
N SER A 684 2.25 -6.84 -14.33
CA SER A 684 2.17 -7.19 -12.90
C SER A 684 3.03 -6.30 -11.99
N SER A 685 2.39 -5.62 -11.03
CA SER A 685 3.07 -4.67 -10.11
C SER A 685 3.93 -5.35 -9.03
N LEU A 686 3.84 -6.68 -8.89
CA LEU A 686 4.65 -7.47 -7.96
C LEU A 686 6.11 -7.66 -8.40
N LEU A 687 6.43 -7.36 -9.66
CA LEU A 687 7.76 -7.56 -10.24
C LEU A 687 8.44 -6.22 -10.53
N ALA A 688 9.76 -6.21 -10.36
CA ALA A 688 10.62 -5.07 -10.65
C ALA A 688 11.79 -5.50 -11.54
N TYR A 689 12.35 -4.54 -12.30
CA TYR A 689 13.27 -4.82 -13.38
C TYR A 689 14.46 -3.85 -13.36
N LYS A 690 15.49 -4.20 -14.12
CA LYS A 690 16.66 -3.36 -14.39
C LYS A 690 16.81 -3.22 -15.90
N LEU A 691 16.74 -1.98 -16.35
CA LEU A 691 17.06 -1.57 -17.70
C LEU A 691 18.53 -1.16 -17.74
N ALA A 692 19.32 -1.79 -18.60
CA ALA A 692 20.71 -1.44 -18.84
C ALA A 692 20.88 -1.09 -20.32
N ILE A 693 21.37 0.11 -20.59
CA ILE A 693 21.57 0.73 -21.90
C ILE A 693 23.06 0.90 -22.13
N LYS A 694 23.55 0.38 -23.26
CA LYS A 694 24.97 0.46 -23.65
C LYS A 694 25.08 0.97 -25.07
N GLN A 695 25.44 2.25 -25.18
CA GLN A 695 25.83 2.91 -26.41
C GLN A 695 27.36 3.03 -26.41
N ASN A 696 27.99 2.82 -27.57
CA ASN A 696 29.39 3.19 -27.76
C ASN A 696 29.43 4.71 -28.02
N GLY A 697 30.41 5.44 -27.48
CA GLY A 697 30.52 6.89 -27.68
C GLY A 697 30.61 7.29 -29.15
N CYS A 698 30.22 8.53 -29.45
CA CYS A 698 29.89 9.05 -30.80
C CYS A 698 31.07 9.28 -31.75
N GLY A 699 32.18 8.55 -31.57
CA GLY A 699 33.41 8.72 -32.35
C GLY A 699 34.01 10.11 -32.14
N GLU A 700 34.20 10.85 -33.23
CA GLU A 700 34.70 12.23 -33.23
C GLU A 700 33.58 13.28 -33.05
N GLY A 701 32.31 12.88 -33.15
CA GLY A 701 31.17 13.77 -33.01
C GLY A 701 30.77 14.03 -31.56
N THR A 702 30.38 15.27 -31.23
CA THR A 702 29.76 15.59 -29.94
C THR A 702 28.29 15.18 -29.92
N GLU A 703 27.86 14.54 -28.83
CA GLU A 703 26.43 14.27 -28.60
C GLU A 703 25.70 15.56 -28.19
N LEU A 704 24.50 15.77 -28.73
CA LEU A 704 23.64 16.92 -28.41
C LEU A 704 22.86 16.71 -27.11
N PHE A 705 22.51 15.45 -26.81
CA PHE A 705 21.89 15.07 -25.53
C PHE A 705 22.14 13.59 -25.22
N THR A 706 22.21 13.25 -23.93
CA THR A 706 22.37 11.86 -23.47
C THR A 706 21.03 11.12 -23.47
N PRO A 707 20.99 9.79 -23.64
CA PRO A 707 19.75 9.01 -23.68
C PRO A 707 18.76 9.32 -22.54
N LEU A 708 17.54 9.69 -22.91
CA LEU A 708 16.41 9.93 -22.00
C LEU A 708 15.40 8.79 -22.16
N VAL A 709 15.00 8.16 -21.06
CA VAL A 709 13.98 7.09 -21.05
C VAL A 709 12.78 7.51 -20.23
N ARG A 710 11.58 7.34 -20.79
CA ARG A 710 10.30 7.33 -20.07
C ARG A 710 9.80 5.89 -19.99
N GLN A 711 9.67 5.35 -18.78
CA GLN A 711 8.76 4.23 -18.57
C GLN A 711 7.33 4.76 -18.44
N TYR A 712 6.34 4.07 -19.00
CA TYR A 712 4.94 4.41 -18.81
C TYR A 712 3.97 3.22 -18.91
N ILE A 713 2.76 3.42 -18.36
CA ILE A 713 1.59 2.55 -18.51
C ILE A 713 0.38 3.45 -18.80
N THR A 714 -0.40 3.10 -19.82
CA THR A 714 -1.56 3.88 -20.27
C THR A 714 -2.68 3.90 -19.21
N ASP A 715 -3.12 2.73 -18.73
CA ASP A 715 -4.33 2.51 -17.92
C ASP A 715 -4.43 3.32 -16.61
N VAL A 716 -3.30 3.76 -16.06
CA VAL A 716 -3.21 4.49 -14.78
C VAL A 716 -2.41 5.79 -14.88
N TYR A 717 -2.07 6.22 -16.10
CA TYR A 717 -1.26 7.40 -16.39
C TYR A 717 0.04 7.51 -15.55
N GLU A 718 0.68 6.36 -15.26
CA GLU A 718 2.00 6.35 -14.64
C GLU A 718 3.06 6.66 -15.69
N SER A 719 3.96 7.59 -15.39
CA SER A 719 5.19 7.81 -16.12
C SER A 719 6.33 8.10 -15.15
N LYS A 720 7.54 7.62 -15.44
CA LYS A 720 8.78 8.01 -14.76
C LYS A 720 9.87 8.22 -15.80
N PHE A 721 10.66 9.26 -15.62
CA PHE A 721 11.74 9.63 -16.53
C PHE A 721 13.10 9.32 -15.91
N PHE A 722 14.03 8.86 -16.75
CA PHE A 722 15.43 8.61 -16.40
C PHE A 722 16.30 9.39 -17.39
N VAL A 723 16.97 10.42 -16.90
CA VAL A 723 17.98 11.21 -17.61
C VAL A 723 19.33 10.46 -17.62
N ASN A 724 20.18 10.70 -18.63
CA ASN A 724 21.53 10.11 -18.71
C ASN A 724 21.51 8.57 -18.57
N ALA A 725 20.51 7.94 -19.20
CA ALA A 725 20.04 6.60 -18.90
C ALA A 725 21.04 5.51 -19.34
N LYS A 726 21.93 5.14 -18.42
CA LYS A 726 22.90 4.03 -18.55
C LYS A 726 22.40 2.76 -17.84
N ASP A 727 21.98 2.89 -16.59
CA ASP A 727 21.28 1.86 -15.82
C ASP A 727 20.08 2.49 -15.09
N ALA A 728 18.89 1.88 -15.17
CA ALA A 728 17.66 2.37 -14.56
C ALA A 728 16.88 1.25 -13.84
N ASN A 729 16.30 1.59 -12.69
CA ASN A 729 15.46 0.71 -11.88
C ASN A 729 13.99 0.89 -12.30
N ILE A 730 13.44 -0.12 -12.96
CA ILE A 730 12.10 -0.09 -13.55
C ILE A 730 11.10 -0.75 -12.59
N ASN A 731 10.11 0.00 -12.13
CA ASN A 731 9.04 -0.49 -11.26
C ASN A 731 7.71 0.19 -11.59
N LEU A 732 6.59 -0.52 -11.40
CA LEU A 732 5.28 -0.13 -11.97
C LEU A 732 4.09 -0.41 -11.04
N HIS A 733 2.99 0.31 -11.26
CA HIS A 733 1.71 0.23 -10.54
C HIS A 733 0.55 -0.19 -11.47
N GLY A 734 0.78 -1.20 -12.32
CA GLY A 734 -0.23 -1.85 -13.15
C GLY A 734 -1.12 -2.82 -12.37
N VAL A 735 -1.34 -4.02 -12.90
CA VAL A 735 -2.17 -5.06 -12.27
C VAL A 735 -1.59 -5.44 -10.91
N ALA A 736 -2.33 -5.13 -9.85
CA ALA A 736 -1.97 -5.36 -8.46
C ALA A 736 -2.97 -6.30 -7.77
N PRO A 737 -2.57 -7.02 -6.70
CA PRO A 737 -3.47 -7.88 -5.96
C PRO A 737 -4.69 -7.15 -5.40
N TYR A 738 -5.85 -7.82 -5.36
CA TYR A 738 -7.10 -7.34 -4.79
C TYR A 738 -7.72 -6.10 -5.48
N MET A 739 -7.20 -5.69 -6.65
CA MET A 739 -7.76 -4.59 -7.44
C MET A 739 -8.93 -5.06 -8.32
N PRO A 740 -10.04 -4.31 -8.41
CA PRO A 740 -11.05 -4.52 -9.46
C PRO A 740 -10.51 -4.10 -10.85
N PRO A 741 -11.05 -4.66 -11.95
CA PRO A 741 -10.71 -4.24 -13.31
C PRO A 741 -11.21 -2.81 -13.61
N PRO A 742 -10.63 -2.11 -14.61
CA PRO A 742 -11.11 -0.80 -15.05
C PRO A 742 -12.49 -0.88 -15.72
N LEU A 743 -13.18 0.25 -15.80
CA LEU A 743 -14.50 0.39 -16.46
C LEU A 743 -14.42 0.39 -17.99
N GLY A 744 -13.24 0.68 -18.56
CA GLY A 744 -13.01 0.69 -20.01
C GLY A 744 -12.78 -0.71 -20.59
N SER A 745 -13.13 -0.91 -21.86
CA SER A 745 -12.89 -2.17 -22.55
C SER A 745 -11.38 -2.45 -22.71
N ASN A 746 -10.96 -3.66 -22.37
CA ASN A 746 -9.56 -4.11 -22.40
C ASN A 746 -8.83 -3.77 -23.72
N LYS A 747 -7.96 -2.75 -23.72
CA LYS A 747 -6.75 -2.75 -24.56
C LYS A 747 -5.79 -3.80 -23.98
N ALA A 748 -6.04 -5.08 -24.25
CA ALA A 748 -5.35 -6.24 -23.65
C ALA A 748 -3.87 -6.44 -24.10
N GLY A 749 -3.12 -5.34 -24.25
CA GLY A 749 -1.73 -5.32 -24.71
C GLY A 749 -0.90 -4.12 -24.20
N ASP A 750 -1.49 -3.12 -23.55
CA ASP A 750 -0.77 -1.95 -23.00
C ASP A 750 -0.10 -2.26 -21.64
N GLY A 751 0.76 -3.28 -21.64
CA GLY A 751 1.77 -3.47 -20.59
C GLY A 751 2.86 -2.38 -20.64
N LEU A 752 3.91 -2.53 -19.82
CA LEU A 752 5.01 -1.57 -19.77
C LEU A 752 5.53 -1.20 -21.16
N SER A 753 5.52 0.10 -21.43
CA SER A 753 6.12 0.70 -22.61
C SER A 753 7.30 1.59 -22.20
N LEU A 754 8.39 1.52 -22.98
CA LEU A 754 9.64 2.25 -22.73
C LEU A 754 9.93 3.17 -23.92
N GLN A 755 9.57 4.44 -23.78
CA GLN A 755 9.84 5.48 -24.77
C GLN A 755 11.25 6.03 -24.56
N LEU A 756 12.10 5.88 -25.55
CA LEU A 756 13.53 6.22 -25.54
C LEU A 756 13.79 7.34 -26.55
N TRP A 757 14.27 8.48 -26.06
CA TRP A 757 14.89 9.52 -26.88
C TRP A 757 16.42 9.31 -26.85
N SER A 758 17.06 9.34 -28.01
CA SER A 758 18.52 9.27 -28.12
C SER A 758 19.01 10.11 -29.28
N ASP A 759 20.15 10.79 -29.14
CA ASP A 759 20.78 11.53 -30.24
C ASP A 759 21.00 10.58 -31.44
N PRO A 760 20.38 10.86 -32.60
CA PRO A 760 20.49 10.02 -33.79
C PRO A 760 21.52 10.58 -34.81
N THR A 761 22.24 11.65 -34.47
CA THR A 761 23.45 12.11 -35.18
C THR A 761 24.66 11.25 -34.79
N CYS A 762 24.60 10.65 -33.61
CA CYS A 762 25.59 9.73 -33.06
C CYS A 762 25.43 8.33 -33.71
N ASP A 763 25.98 8.11 -34.91
CA ASP A 763 25.89 6.86 -35.69
C ASP A 763 26.59 5.68 -35.00
N SER A 764 25.89 5.11 -34.02
CA SER A 764 26.42 4.18 -33.04
C SER A 764 25.32 3.19 -32.65
N SER A 765 25.59 1.88 -32.75
CA SER A 765 24.57 0.89 -32.41
C SER A 765 24.36 0.80 -30.90
N MET A 766 23.11 0.93 -30.45
CA MET A 766 22.73 1.01 -29.05
C MET A 766 22.15 -0.33 -28.57
N LYS A 767 22.66 -0.89 -27.47
CA LYS A 767 22.18 -2.15 -26.89
C LYS A 767 21.30 -1.86 -25.68
N VAL A 768 20.04 -2.28 -25.75
CA VAL A 768 19.05 -2.14 -24.68
C VAL A 768 18.78 -3.52 -24.09
N SER A 769 18.90 -3.66 -22.77
CA SER A 769 18.67 -4.93 -22.08
C SER A 769 17.82 -4.75 -20.83
N LEU A 770 16.79 -5.58 -20.68
CA LEU A 770 15.83 -5.52 -19.59
C LEU A 770 15.79 -6.88 -18.87
N HIS A 771 16.14 -6.87 -17.58
CA HIS A 771 16.28 -8.05 -16.74
C HIS A 771 15.43 -7.94 -15.48
N VAL A 772 14.88 -9.06 -14.98
CA VAL A 772 14.06 -9.07 -13.77
C VAL A 772 14.95 -8.94 -12.53
N ASP A 773 14.69 -7.95 -11.69
CA ASP A 773 15.34 -7.79 -10.39
C ASP A 773 14.60 -8.65 -9.38
N THR A 774 14.94 -9.94 -9.31
CA THR A 774 14.29 -10.91 -8.42
C THR A 774 14.38 -10.48 -6.96
N LEU A 775 15.51 -9.93 -6.52
CA LEU A 775 15.68 -9.40 -5.17
C LEU A 775 14.78 -8.17 -4.94
N GLY A 776 14.80 -7.20 -5.85
CA GLY A 776 13.94 -6.01 -5.78
C GLY A 776 12.44 -6.34 -5.77
N SER A 777 12.03 -7.33 -6.57
CA SER A 777 10.65 -7.82 -6.65
C SER A 777 10.16 -8.39 -5.30
N ILE A 778 11.01 -9.14 -4.60
CA ILE A 778 10.69 -9.67 -3.25
C ILE A 778 10.39 -8.55 -2.24
N GLY A 779 10.96 -7.35 -2.42
CA GLY A 779 10.64 -6.16 -1.61
C GLY A 779 9.24 -5.59 -1.85
N LYS A 780 8.72 -5.69 -3.08
CA LYS A 780 7.37 -5.20 -3.45
C LYS A 780 6.23 -6.06 -2.85
N LEU A 781 6.54 -7.25 -2.32
CA LEU A 781 5.56 -8.12 -1.64
C LEU A 781 5.05 -7.53 -0.31
N TRP A 782 5.89 -6.80 0.44
CA TRP A 782 5.57 -6.35 1.81
C TRP A 782 4.31 -5.48 1.87
N MET A 783 4.26 -4.40 1.07
CA MET A 783 3.15 -3.44 1.10
C MET A 783 1.80 -4.04 0.68
N ARG A 784 1.81 -4.93 -0.32
CA ARG A 784 0.59 -5.47 -0.94
C ARG A 784 0.05 -6.71 -0.23
N TYR A 785 0.87 -7.41 0.56
CA TYR A 785 0.47 -8.60 1.32
C TYR A 785 0.58 -8.45 2.85
N ARG A 786 0.72 -7.23 3.39
CA ARG A 786 0.86 -6.99 4.84
C ARG A 786 -0.24 -7.63 5.71
N THR A 787 -1.48 -7.69 5.20
CA THR A 787 -2.64 -8.31 5.88
C THR A 787 -2.58 -9.84 5.92
N VAL A 788 -1.80 -10.50 5.05
CA VAL A 788 -1.56 -11.96 5.10
C VAL A 788 -0.90 -12.34 6.42
N PHE A 789 -0.02 -11.49 6.97
CA PHE A 789 0.63 -11.70 8.26
C PHE A 789 -0.31 -11.54 9.48
N ALA A 790 -1.57 -11.13 9.29
CA ALA A 790 -2.62 -11.26 10.31
C ALA A 790 -3.48 -12.51 10.10
N ALA A 791 -3.80 -12.85 8.84
CA ALA A 791 -4.73 -13.92 8.50
C ALA A 791 -4.10 -15.34 8.53
N PHE A 792 -2.99 -15.56 7.82
CA PHE A 792 -2.37 -16.89 7.68
C PHE A 792 -1.85 -17.48 9.01
N PRO A 793 -1.41 -16.69 10.01
CA PRO A 793 -1.11 -17.21 11.34
C PRO A 793 -2.31 -17.86 12.04
N LEU A 794 -3.52 -17.30 11.91
CA LEU A 794 -4.74 -17.87 12.49
C LEU A 794 -5.12 -19.20 11.84
N LEU A 795 -4.86 -19.36 10.53
CA LEU A 795 -4.92 -20.65 9.83
C LEU A 795 -4.01 -21.70 10.51
N ILE A 796 -2.75 -21.35 10.80
CA ILE A 796 -1.77 -22.25 11.41
C ILE A 796 -2.17 -22.61 12.84
N VAL A 797 -2.60 -21.63 13.63
CA VAL A 797 -3.08 -21.83 15.02
C VAL A 797 -4.33 -22.72 15.05
N ALA A 798 -5.30 -22.50 14.16
CA ALA A 798 -6.51 -23.32 14.08
C ALA A 798 -6.21 -24.79 13.74
N LEU A 799 -5.23 -25.05 12.85
CA LEU A 799 -4.77 -26.41 12.55
C LEU A 799 -4.01 -27.05 13.72
N ALA A 800 -3.17 -26.28 14.44
CA ALA A 800 -2.48 -26.77 15.63
C ALA A 800 -3.47 -27.12 16.75
N LEU A 801 -4.49 -26.29 16.99
CA LEU A 801 -5.59 -26.60 17.92
C LEU A 801 -6.38 -27.84 17.46
N ARG A 802 -6.74 -27.95 16.17
CA ARG A 802 -7.45 -29.12 15.63
C ARG A 802 -6.68 -30.42 15.89
N LYS A 803 -5.36 -30.39 15.72
CA LYS A 803 -4.47 -31.53 15.97
C LYS A 803 -4.36 -31.87 17.46
N GLN A 804 -4.31 -30.86 18.35
CA GLN A 804 -4.35 -31.06 19.80
C GLN A 804 -5.67 -31.69 20.25
N PHE A 805 -6.82 -31.12 19.84
CA PHE A 805 -8.14 -31.65 20.19
C PHE A 805 -8.34 -33.08 19.70
N LYS A 806 -7.99 -33.38 18.44
CA LYS A 806 -8.08 -34.75 17.92
C LYS A 806 -7.32 -35.76 18.79
N ILE A 807 -6.06 -35.46 19.15
CA ILE A 807 -5.24 -36.39 19.94
C ILE A 807 -5.64 -36.40 21.42
N TYR A 808 -6.21 -35.31 21.95
CA TYR A 808 -6.80 -35.28 23.29
C TYR A 808 -8.06 -36.15 23.40
N ASP A 809 -8.96 -36.11 22.41
CA ASP A 809 -10.14 -36.97 22.36
C ASP A 809 -9.78 -38.45 22.12
N GLU A 810 -8.69 -38.74 21.40
CA GLU A 810 -8.19 -40.09 21.13
C GLU A 810 -7.37 -40.70 22.28
N THR A 811 -6.55 -39.91 22.99
CA THR A 811 -5.56 -40.42 23.97
C THR A 811 -5.74 -39.89 25.40
N GLY A 812 -6.48 -38.80 25.58
CA GLY A 812 -6.60 -38.06 26.84
C GLY A 812 -5.38 -37.23 27.25
N ILE A 813 -4.34 -37.14 26.41
CA ILE A 813 -3.18 -36.27 26.64
C ILE A 813 -3.31 -35.04 25.74
N PHE A 814 -3.25 -33.85 26.33
CA PHE A 814 -3.27 -32.58 25.60
C PHE A 814 -1.82 -32.12 25.41
N MET A 815 -1.27 -32.40 24.22
CA MET A 815 0.11 -32.07 23.88
C MET A 815 0.37 -30.57 23.88
N SER A 816 1.63 -30.18 24.06
CA SER A 816 2.07 -28.80 23.91
C SER A 816 1.86 -28.29 22.48
N PHE A 817 1.67 -26.97 22.36
CA PHE A 817 1.45 -26.31 21.08
C PHE A 817 2.64 -26.50 20.10
N SER A 818 3.87 -26.50 20.65
CA SER A 818 5.12 -26.74 19.93
C SER A 818 5.17 -28.11 19.24
N GLU A 819 4.81 -29.19 19.96
CA GLU A 819 4.72 -30.54 19.38
C GLU A 819 3.56 -30.66 18.37
N SER A 820 2.45 -29.94 18.60
CA SER A 820 1.34 -29.90 17.63
C SER A 820 1.78 -29.30 16.30
N ILE A 821 2.52 -28.18 16.31
CA ILE A 821 3.13 -27.62 15.09
C ILE A 821 4.11 -28.61 14.45
N ASN A 822 4.99 -29.25 15.23
CA ASN A 822 5.93 -30.27 14.72
C ASN A 822 5.22 -31.43 13.99
N GLN A 823 4.01 -31.82 14.42
CA GLN A 823 3.20 -32.82 13.71
C GLN A 823 2.43 -32.23 12.52
N CYS A 824 1.84 -31.04 12.65
CA CYS A 824 1.12 -30.36 11.56
C CYS A 824 2.04 -30.05 10.37
N LEU A 825 3.31 -29.72 10.59
CA LEU A 825 4.31 -29.51 9.53
C LEU A 825 4.63 -30.77 8.72
N ARG A 826 4.41 -31.96 9.29
CA ARG A 826 4.66 -33.25 8.62
C ARG A 826 3.44 -33.80 7.89
N THR A 827 2.23 -33.35 8.22
CA THR A 827 0.98 -33.92 7.68
C THR A 827 0.02 -32.89 7.11
N SER A 828 -0.36 -31.89 7.89
CA SER A 828 -1.56 -31.09 7.62
C SER A 828 -1.25 -29.83 6.81
N LEU A 829 -0.15 -29.16 7.13
CA LEU A 829 0.24 -27.90 6.50
C LEU A 829 0.72 -28.10 5.05
N PRO A 830 1.57 -29.10 4.70
CA PRO A 830 1.97 -29.32 3.30
C PRO A 830 0.79 -29.62 2.38
N VAL A 831 -0.09 -30.54 2.79
CA VAL A 831 -1.28 -30.92 2.01
C VAL A 831 -2.22 -29.73 1.80
N LEU A 832 -2.44 -28.92 2.84
CA LEU A 832 -3.31 -27.75 2.70
C LEU A 832 -2.67 -26.63 1.85
N PHE A 833 -1.37 -26.34 1.98
CA PHE A 833 -0.74 -25.35 1.11
C PHE A 833 -0.71 -25.80 -0.36
N ILE A 834 -0.56 -27.09 -0.64
CA ILE A 834 -0.73 -27.65 -1.99
C ILE A 834 -2.17 -27.42 -2.49
N ALA A 835 -3.19 -27.75 -1.69
CA ALA A 835 -4.59 -27.52 -2.07
C ALA A 835 -4.94 -26.03 -2.27
N LEU A 836 -4.43 -25.14 -1.42
CA LEU A 836 -4.58 -23.68 -1.55
C LEU A 836 -3.81 -23.12 -2.75
N THR A 837 -2.67 -23.73 -3.13
CA THR A 837 -1.94 -23.39 -4.35
C THR A 837 -2.77 -23.73 -5.58
N PHE A 838 -3.32 -24.96 -5.65
CA PHE A 838 -4.21 -25.38 -6.73
C PHE A 838 -5.46 -24.48 -6.83
N LEU A 839 -6.10 -24.17 -5.69
CA LEU A 839 -7.22 -23.23 -5.64
C LEU A 839 -6.83 -21.85 -6.18
N GLY A 840 -5.69 -21.29 -5.75
CA GLY A 840 -5.18 -20.01 -6.25
C GLY A 840 -4.93 -20.01 -7.75
N THR A 841 -4.31 -21.07 -8.31
CA THR A 841 -4.13 -21.20 -9.76
C THR A 841 -5.44 -21.39 -10.52
N SER A 842 -6.44 -22.05 -9.92
CA SER A 842 -7.76 -22.22 -10.53
C SER A 842 -8.55 -20.92 -10.55
N LEU A 843 -8.46 -20.11 -9.50
CA LEU A 843 -9.07 -18.78 -9.43
C LEU A 843 -8.42 -17.84 -10.46
N ALA A 844 -7.08 -17.78 -10.50
CA ALA A 844 -6.34 -16.99 -11.49
C ALA A 844 -6.72 -17.36 -12.94
N ASN A 845 -6.79 -18.65 -13.27
CA ASN A 845 -7.28 -19.11 -14.58
C ASN A 845 -8.71 -18.66 -14.88
N SER A 846 -9.62 -18.67 -13.90
CA SER A 846 -11.01 -18.21 -14.10
C SER A 846 -11.12 -16.70 -14.32
N SER A 847 -10.26 -15.89 -13.70
CA SER A 847 -10.22 -14.44 -13.89
C SER A 847 -9.69 -13.99 -15.25
N GLN A 848 -9.02 -14.88 -16.00
CA GLN A 848 -8.45 -14.57 -17.32
C GLN A 848 -9.41 -14.78 -18.50
N ASP A 849 -10.64 -15.26 -18.27
CA ASP A 849 -11.56 -15.71 -19.32
C ASP A 849 -12.93 -15.01 -19.23
N PRO A 850 -13.09 -13.79 -19.80
CA PRO A 850 -14.25 -12.93 -19.57
C PRO A 850 -15.60 -13.56 -19.92
N LEU A 851 -15.62 -14.50 -20.88
CA LEU A 851 -16.83 -15.16 -21.37
C LEU A 851 -17.41 -16.21 -20.41
N LYS A 852 -16.73 -16.51 -19.29
CA LYS A 852 -17.20 -17.48 -18.27
C LYS A 852 -17.67 -16.85 -16.96
N ALA A 853 -17.53 -15.54 -16.81
CA ALA A 853 -17.95 -14.82 -15.59
C ALA A 853 -19.49 -14.88 -15.39
N GLU A 854 -20.28 -14.98 -16.46
CA GLU A 854 -21.74 -15.04 -16.38
C GLU A 854 -22.29 -16.42 -15.95
N SER A 855 -21.52 -17.51 -16.02
CA SER A 855 -22.09 -18.87 -16.04
C SER A 855 -22.09 -19.65 -14.71
N HIS A 856 -21.51 -19.14 -13.62
CA HIS A 856 -21.31 -19.91 -12.37
C HIS A 856 -22.27 -19.59 -11.22
N TRP A 857 -23.54 -19.34 -11.53
CA TRP A 857 -24.61 -19.07 -10.56
C TRP A 857 -25.16 -20.33 -9.86
N LEU A 858 -24.51 -20.77 -8.76
CA LEU A 858 -25.02 -21.88 -7.91
C LEU A 858 -25.05 -21.59 -6.39
N HIS A 859 -24.89 -20.34 -5.97
CA HIS A 859 -25.08 -19.91 -4.56
C HIS A 859 -25.77 -18.54 -4.47
N GLY A 860 -27.06 -18.50 -4.81
CA GLY A 860 -27.83 -17.25 -4.90
C GLY A 860 -29.35 -17.41 -4.72
N TRP A 861 -29.81 -18.19 -3.73
CA TRP A 861 -31.24 -18.21 -3.40
C TRP A 861 -31.64 -16.85 -2.78
N SER A 862 -32.68 -16.23 -3.35
CA SER A 862 -33.40 -15.03 -2.86
C SER A 862 -32.67 -13.68 -2.92
N ARG A 863 -32.28 -13.27 -4.13
CA ARG A 863 -32.44 -11.87 -4.58
C ARG A 863 -33.18 -11.83 -5.92
N ASN A 864 -34.06 -10.84 -6.09
CA ASN A 864 -34.95 -10.76 -7.25
C ASN A 864 -34.21 -10.27 -8.51
N LEU A 865 -34.69 -10.68 -9.68
CA LEU A 865 -34.10 -10.31 -10.97
C LEU A 865 -34.39 -8.84 -11.31
N THR A 866 -33.37 -7.98 -11.16
CA THR A 866 -33.23 -6.71 -11.91
C THR A 866 -31.83 -6.10 -11.81
N GLU A 867 -31.05 -6.37 -10.76
CA GLU A 867 -29.69 -5.84 -10.62
C GLU A 867 -28.62 -6.80 -11.17
N SER A 868 -28.18 -6.58 -12.41
CA SER A 868 -26.92 -7.15 -12.93
C SER A 868 -25.70 -6.39 -12.38
N ALA A 869 -25.52 -6.42 -11.05
CA ALA A 869 -24.33 -5.87 -10.41
C ALA A 869 -23.12 -6.75 -10.74
N LEU A 870 -22.04 -6.14 -11.26
CA LEU A 870 -20.79 -6.83 -11.59
C LEU A 870 -20.08 -7.29 -10.32
N ASP A 871 -20.29 -8.56 -9.93
CA ASP A 871 -19.70 -9.12 -8.72
C ASP A 871 -18.21 -9.44 -8.91
N HIS A 872 -17.38 -8.43 -8.66
CA HIS A 872 -15.91 -8.53 -8.73
C HIS A 872 -15.28 -9.24 -7.50
N SER A 873 -16.06 -9.87 -6.61
CA SER A 873 -15.55 -10.51 -5.38
C SER A 873 -14.55 -11.66 -5.62
N ALA A 874 -14.44 -12.18 -6.84
CA ALA A 874 -13.38 -13.13 -7.21
C ALA A 874 -11.96 -12.58 -6.89
N ASN A 875 -11.73 -11.27 -7.04
CA ASN A 875 -10.45 -10.63 -6.73
C ASN A 875 -10.20 -10.47 -5.21
N ASP A 876 -11.21 -10.63 -4.35
CA ASP A 876 -11.05 -10.63 -2.89
C ASP A 876 -10.45 -11.94 -2.36
N LEU A 877 -10.43 -13.01 -3.16
CA LEU A 877 -10.12 -14.35 -2.70
C LEU A 877 -8.61 -14.60 -2.58
N LEU A 878 -8.23 -15.25 -1.47
CA LEU A 878 -6.89 -15.79 -1.21
C LEU A 878 -5.80 -14.72 -1.31
N LEU A 879 -4.99 -14.74 -2.39
CA LEU A 879 -3.90 -13.80 -2.66
C LEU A 879 -4.24 -12.75 -3.74
N GLY A 880 -5.50 -12.68 -4.18
CA GLY A 880 -6.03 -11.62 -5.06
C GLY A 880 -5.31 -11.42 -6.39
N SER A 881 -4.52 -12.41 -6.84
CA SER A 881 -3.68 -12.31 -8.04
C SER A 881 -4.31 -13.05 -9.21
N GLN A 882 -4.35 -12.39 -10.37
CA GLN A 882 -4.90 -12.91 -11.62
C GLN A 882 -3.87 -13.71 -12.44
N ASP A 883 -2.63 -13.82 -11.95
CA ASP A 883 -1.49 -14.42 -12.66
C ASP A 883 -1.13 -15.79 -12.06
N THR A 884 -1.32 -16.86 -12.84
CA THR A 884 -0.95 -18.24 -12.45
C THR A 884 0.53 -18.42 -12.13
N PHE A 885 1.40 -17.52 -12.62
CA PHE A 885 2.82 -17.52 -12.29
C PHE A 885 3.11 -17.41 -10.78
N PHE A 886 2.29 -16.70 -10.01
CA PHE A 886 2.53 -16.46 -8.59
C PHE A 886 2.07 -17.59 -7.64
N TRP A 887 1.85 -18.80 -8.17
CA TRP A 887 1.50 -19.99 -7.39
C TRP A 887 2.40 -20.20 -6.14
N PHE A 888 3.69 -19.86 -6.25
CA PHE A 888 4.67 -20.00 -5.18
C PHE A 888 4.45 -19.05 -3.98
N LEU A 889 3.62 -18.00 -4.10
CA LEU A 889 3.36 -17.08 -2.99
C LEU A 889 2.61 -17.75 -1.84
N VAL A 890 1.71 -18.72 -2.11
CA VAL A 890 0.97 -19.45 -1.08
C VAL A 890 1.90 -20.22 -0.13
N PRO A 891 2.79 -21.12 -0.60
CA PRO A 891 3.74 -21.79 0.27
C PRO A 891 4.81 -20.84 0.84
N LEU A 892 5.18 -19.76 0.14
CA LEU A 892 6.12 -18.75 0.65
C LEU A 892 5.57 -18.04 1.90
N PHE A 893 4.37 -17.44 1.81
CA PHE A 893 3.74 -16.80 2.96
C PHE A 893 3.37 -17.83 4.04
N GLY A 894 2.94 -19.04 3.64
CA GLY A 894 2.71 -20.15 4.57
C GLY A 894 3.93 -20.48 5.44
N LEU A 895 5.11 -20.62 4.82
CA LEU A 895 6.38 -20.86 5.52
C LEU A 895 6.78 -19.69 6.43
N ILE A 896 6.65 -18.45 5.96
CA ILE A 896 6.98 -17.28 6.77
C ILE A 896 6.06 -17.20 7.99
N CYS A 897 4.74 -17.37 7.80
CA CYS A 897 3.77 -17.38 8.90
C CYS A 897 3.98 -18.54 9.87
N ILE A 898 4.42 -19.73 9.42
CA ILE A 898 4.87 -20.82 10.31
C ILE A 898 6.01 -20.32 11.22
N GLY A 899 7.02 -19.67 10.63
CA GLY A 899 8.16 -19.13 11.39
C GLY A 899 7.72 -18.13 12.46
N ILE A 900 6.83 -17.20 12.10
CA ILE A 900 6.31 -16.19 13.02
C ILE A 900 5.43 -16.84 14.11
N CYS A 901 4.55 -17.79 13.79
CA CYS A 901 3.75 -18.51 14.78
C CYS A 901 4.63 -19.25 15.81
N VAL A 902 5.71 -19.89 15.37
CA VAL A 902 6.65 -20.58 16.27
C VAL A 902 7.42 -19.57 17.12
N ALA A 903 7.89 -18.47 16.54
CA ALA A 903 8.56 -17.40 17.28
C ALA A 903 7.66 -16.77 18.35
N VAL A 904 6.42 -16.39 18.01
CA VAL A 904 5.43 -15.83 18.93
C VAL A 904 5.08 -16.82 20.06
N ASN A 905 4.98 -18.13 19.75
CA ASN A 905 4.81 -19.16 20.77
C ASN A 905 5.99 -19.23 21.74
N TYR A 906 7.24 -19.21 21.26
CA TYR A 906 8.42 -19.20 22.14
C TYR A 906 8.54 -17.91 22.96
N VAL A 907 8.16 -16.76 22.42
CA VAL A 907 8.05 -15.50 23.18
C VAL A 907 6.99 -15.62 24.27
N ALA A 908 5.81 -16.18 23.99
CA ALA A 908 4.77 -16.40 25.00
C ALA A 908 5.21 -17.40 26.09
N LEU A 909 5.97 -18.45 25.74
CA LEU A 909 6.59 -19.37 26.70
C LEU A 909 7.66 -18.66 27.57
N ALA A 910 8.49 -17.81 26.99
CA ALA A 910 9.47 -17.02 27.73
C ALA A 910 8.79 -16.02 28.69
N VAL A 911 7.76 -15.31 28.22
CA VAL A 911 6.97 -14.36 29.03
C VAL A 911 6.27 -15.05 30.20
N THR A 912 5.60 -16.18 29.97
CA THR A 912 4.96 -16.96 31.06
C THR A 912 5.98 -17.58 32.01
N TYR A 913 7.18 -17.95 31.54
CA TYR A 913 8.29 -18.36 32.40
C TYR A 913 8.79 -17.21 33.29
N VAL A 914 9.05 -16.03 32.72
CA VAL A 914 9.50 -14.83 33.45
C VAL A 914 8.47 -14.40 34.49
N PHE A 915 7.19 -14.31 34.13
CA PHE A 915 6.12 -14.01 35.10
C PHE A 915 6.03 -15.08 36.20
N THR A 916 6.31 -16.36 35.90
CA THR A 916 6.35 -17.42 36.92
C THR A 916 7.53 -17.21 37.89
N MET A 917 8.71 -16.84 37.39
CA MET A 917 9.87 -16.52 38.25
C MET A 917 9.60 -15.30 39.13
N VAL A 918 9.08 -14.20 38.56
CA VAL A 918 8.70 -13.00 39.33
C VAL A 918 7.63 -13.32 40.38
N TYR A 919 6.59 -14.09 40.04
CA TYR A 919 5.55 -14.51 40.98
C TYR A 919 6.08 -15.46 42.08
N CYS A 920 7.09 -16.28 41.78
CA CYS A 920 7.79 -17.08 42.79
C CYS A 920 8.62 -16.18 43.72
N SER A 921 9.44 -15.26 43.19
CA SER A 921 10.31 -14.37 44.00
C SER A 921 9.53 -13.42 44.90
N ILE A 922 8.47 -12.77 44.39
CA ILE A 922 7.59 -11.92 45.21
C ILE A 922 6.96 -12.73 46.33
N ARG A 923 6.52 -13.97 46.03
CA ARG A 923 5.88 -14.82 47.03
C ARG A 923 6.87 -15.43 48.03
N SER A 924 8.13 -15.67 47.67
CA SER A 924 9.15 -16.10 48.64
C SER A 924 9.53 -14.99 49.61
N VAL A 925 9.62 -13.74 49.14
CA VAL A 925 9.80 -12.56 50.02
C VAL A 925 8.60 -12.41 50.96
N ALA A 926 7.36 -12.57 50.45
CA ALA A 926 6.16 -12.50 51.28
C ALA A 926 6.01 -13.69 52.25
N SER A 927 6.41 -14.91 51.88
CA SER A 927 6.26 -16.09 52.75
C SER A 927 7.28 -16.17 53.87
N ALA A 928 8.41 -15.47 53.76
CA ALA A 928 9.39 -15.34 54.85
C ALA A 928 8.81 -14.64 56.10
N ALA A 929 7.63 -14.03 56.01
CA ALA A 929 6.89 -13.43 57.12
C ALA A 929 5.71 -14.27 57.66
N ASP A 930 5.36 -15.41 57.05
CA ASP A 930 4.07 -16.09 57.27
C ASP A 930 4.19 -17.65 57.28
N GLU A 931 5.37 -18.18 57.62
CA GLU A 931 5.71 -19.60 57.37
C GLU A 931 4.98 -20.62 58.28
N TYR A 932 4.30 -20.18 59.36
CA TYR A 932 3.69 -21.11 60.33
C TYR A 932 2.28 -21.62 59.95
N ARG A 933 1.57 -21.04 58.97
CA ARG A 933 0.09 -21.19 58.93
C ARG A 933 -0.63 -21.46 57.60
N ARG A 934 -0.14 -22.38 56.74
CA ARG A 934 -0.94 -23.39 55.97
C ARG A 934 -0.13 -24.22 54.97
N ARG A 935 -0.14 -25.56 55.13
CA ARG A 935 0.33 -26.51 54.09
C ARG A 935 -0.79 -26.91 53.11
N THR A 936 -1.29 -25.98 52.30
CA THR A 936 -2.14 -26.28 51.12
C THR A 936 -1.91 -25.29 49.98
N PRO A 937 -1.39 -25.71 48.80
CA PRO A 937 -1.16 -24.82 47.67
C PRO A 937 -2.44 -24.60 46.85
N THR A 938 -3.32 -23.71 47.31
CA THR A 938 -4.50 -23.23 46.55
C THR A 938 -4.09 -22.26 45.43
N ALA A 939 -3.36 -22.76 44.43
CA ALA A 939 -2.85 -21.99 43.29
C ALA A 939 -3.96 -21.31 42.46
N PHE A 940 -5.16 -21.91 42.45
CA PHE A 940 -6.39 -21.29 41.97
C PHE A 940 -7.31 -21.05 43.18
N GLY A 941 -7.61 -19.79 43.47
CA GLY A 941 -8.53 -19.42 44.55
C GLY A 941 -9.97 -19.78 44.18
N VAL A 942 -10.67 -20.50 45.06
CA VAL A 942 -12.08 -20.86 44.88
C VAL A 942 -12.95 -19.64 45.18
N THR A 943 -13.08 -18.73 44.21
CA THR A 943 -14.10 -17.67 44.27
C THR A 943 -15.48 -18.29 44.29
N SER A 944 -16.38 -17.75 45.12
CA SER A 944 -17.74 -18.27 45.27
C SER A 944 -18.52 -18.14 43.96
N THR A 945 -19.30 -19.15 43.58
CA THR A 945 -20.11 -19.12 42.35
C THR A 945 -21.04 -17.90 42.29
N ARG A 946 -21.57 -17.45 43.44
CA ARG A 946 -22.36 -16.22 43.56
C ARG A 946 -21.53 -14.98 43.20
N GLN A 947 -20.31 -14.88 43.72
CA GLN A 947 -19.40 -13.77 43.42
C GLN A 947 -18.98 -13.75 41.94
N ARG A 948 -18.76 -14.93 41.35
CA ARG A 948 -18.38 -15.09 39.94
C ARG A 948 -19.48 -14.58 39.01
N VAL A 949 -20.72 -15.05 39.20
CA VAL A 949 -21.90 -14.59 38.45
C VAL A 949 -22.11 -13.09 38.61
N ILE A 950 -21.91 -12.53 39.81
CA ILE A 950 -21.97 -11.07 40.02
C ILE A 950 -20.88 -10.36 39.19
N THR A 951 -19.62 -10.81 39.23
CA THR A 951 -18.54 -10.17 38.46
C THR A 951 -18.70 -10.30 36.95
N THR A 952 -19.22 -11.42 36.44
CA THR A 952 -19.49 -11.55 35.00
C THR A 952 -20.68 -10.71 34.57
N SER A 953 -21.76 -10.68 35.35
CA SER A 953 -22.92 -9.81 35.06
C SER A 953 -22.56 -8.32 35.10
N ILE A 954 -21.72 -7.88 36.05
CA ILE A 954 -21.20 -6.50 36.07
C ILE A 954 -20.36 -6.21 34.82
N LEU A 955 -19.45 -7.11 34.44
CA LEU A 955 -18.62 -6.93 33.23
C LEU A 955 -19.47 -6.91 31.94
N LEU A 956 -20.45 -7.79 31.82
CA LEU A 956 -21.35 -7.86 30.66
C LEU A 956 -22.27 -6.62 30.59
N LEU A 957 -22.77 -6.13 31.73
CA LEU A 957 -23.53 -4.89 31.82
C LEU A 957 -22.69 -3.68 31.38
N LEU A 958 -21.47 -3.56 31.92
CA LEU A 958 -20.54 -2.48 31.58
C LEU A 958 -20.09 -2.52 30.11
N VAL A 959 -19.94 -3.72 29.52
CA VAL A 959 -19.72 -3.88 28.07
C VAL A 959 -20.96 -3.54 27.23
N SER A 960 -22.16 -3.67 27.80
CA SER A 960 -23.40 -3.31 27.12
C SER A 960 -23.71 -1.81 27.15
N THR A 961 -23.08 -1.03 28.04
CA THR A 961 -23.49 0.36 28.31
C THR A 961 -22.39 1.41 28.20
N ALA A 962 -21.12 1.07 28.45
CA ALA A 962 -20.08 2.09 28.65
C ALA A 962 -18.71 1.76 28.05
N ILE A 963 -18.36 0.48 27.85
CA ILE A 963 -17.01 0.08 27.44
C ILE A 963 -17.07 -0.88 26.24
N PRO A 964 -16.32 -0.63 25.15
CA PRO A 964 -16.35 -1.48 23.97
C PRO A 964 -15.79 -2.88 24.28
N TYR A 965 -16.34 -3.90 23.61
CA TYR A 965 -15.88 -5.28 23.82
C TYR A 965 -14.38 -5.49 23.56
N HIS A 966 -13.78 -4.64 22.71
CA HIS A 966 -12.34 -4.56 22.46
C HIS A 966 -11.51 -4.34 23.73
N PHE A 967 -11.95 -3.50 24.66
CA PHE A 967 -11.25 -3.29 25.94
C PHE A 967 -11.34 -4.54 26.82
N ALA A 968 -12.54 -5.12 26.93
CA ALA A 968 -12.74 -6.38 27.66
C ALA A 968 -11.85 -7.50 27.09
N TYR A 969 -11.65 -7.55 25.77
CA TYR A 969 -10.72 -8.49 25.14
C TYR A 969 -9.28 -8.36 25.65
N ILE A 970 -8.76 -7.15 25.84
CA ILE A 970 -7.40 -6.93 26.38
C ILE A 970 -7.33 -7.33 27.86
N VAL A 971 -8.33 -6.96 28.67
CA VAL A 971 -8.40 -7.40 30.08
C VAL A 971 -8.40 -8.93 30.17
N LEU A 972 -9.15 -9.60 29.30
CA LEU A 972 -9.18 -11.05 29.19
C LEU A 972 -7.83 -11.65 28.75
N CYS A 973 -7.08 -10.99 27.83
CA CYS A 973 -5.71 -11.41 27.49
C CYS A 973 -4.79 -11.38 28.73
N VAL A 974 -4.86 -10.31 29.53
CA VAL A 974 -4.06 -10.19 30.77
C VAL A 974 -4.46 -11.25 31.80
N VAL A 975 -5.76 -11.50 31.99
CA VAL A 975 -6.27 -12.58 32.86
C VAL A 975 -5.82 -13.96 32.36
N GLN A 976 -5.75 -14.17 31.04
CA GLN A 976 -5.28 -15.43 30.46
C GLN A 976 -3.76 -15.62 30.65
N ILE A 977 -2.94 -14.58 30.53
CA ILE A 977 -1.49 -14.63 30.86
C ILE A 977 -1.29 -14.98 32.35
N ALA A 978 -2.05 -14.35 33.25
CA ALA A 978 -2.01 -14.66 34.67
C ALA A 978 -2.48 -16.10 34.98
N THR A 979 -3.48 -16.59 34.25
CA THR A 979 -3.99 -17.97 34.36
C THR A 979 -2.95 -18.99 33.86
N CYS A 980 -2.28 -18.74 32.74
CA CYS A 980 -1.19 -19.57 32.22
C CYS A 980 0.00 -19.60 33.17
N THR A 981 0.34 -18.46 33.80
CA THR A 981 1.41 -18.36 34.82
C THR A 981 1.10 -19.22 36.04
N ARG A 982 -0.13 -19.16 36.57
CA ARG A 982 -0.58 -20.03 37.68
C ARG A 982 -0.61 -21.51 37.30
N ALA A 983 -1.06 -21.83 36.08
CA ALA A 983 -1.10 -23.20 35.56
C ALA A 983 0.31 -23.80 35.41
N TYR A 984 1.27 -23.05 34.85
CA TYR A 984 2.65 -23.48 34.69
C TYR A 984 3.33 -23.74 36.05
N ARG A 985 3.14 -22.82 37.02
CA ARG A 985 3.60 -23.00 38.39
C ARG A 985 3.06 -24.29 39.00
N LEU A 986 1.74 -24.50 38.96
CA LEU A 986 1.09 -25.69 39.53
C LEU A 986 1.58 -26.98 38.87
N ALA A 987 1.75 -26.99 37.55
CA ALA A 987 2.31 -28.14 36.82
C ALA A 987 3.76 -28.44 37.24
N ARG A 988 4.60 -27.41 37.39
CA ARG A 988 6.00 -27.55 37.85
C ARG A 988 6.12 -28.01 39.31
N GLU A 989 5.24 -27.53 40.19
CA GLU A 989 5.21 -27.90 41.62
C GLU A 989 4.67 -29.33 41.84
N THR A 990 3.60 -29.71 41.16
CA THR A 990 2.91 -31.01 41.38
C THR A 990 3.39 -32.15 40.48
N ARG A 991 4.02 -31.82 39.33
CA ARG A 991 4.44 -32.75 38.27
C ARG A 991 3.36 -33.72 37.75
N SER A 992 2.09 -33.38 37.92
CA SER A 992 0.97 -34.22 37.49
C SER A 992 0.60 -34.02 36.01
N ASP A 993 0.40 -35.13 35.28
CA ASP A 993 -0.07 -35.15 33.89
C ASP A 993 -1.31 -34.29 33.66
N ALA A 994 -2.26 -34.28 34.62
CA ALA A 994 -3.48 -33.49 34.54
C ALA A 994 -3.20 -31.98 34.54
N ASN A 995 -2.21 -31.53 35.31
CA ASN A 995 -1.83 -30.12 35.40
C ASN A 995 -1.00 -29.68 34.18
N TYR A 996 -0.17 -30.57 33.61
CA TYR A 996 0.47 -30.32 32.31
C TYR A 996 -0.54 -30.25 31.16
N ASN A 997 -1.52 -31.16 31.11
CA ASN A 997 -2.61 -31.12 30.13
C ASN A 997 -3.40 -29.79 30.22
N PHE A 998 -3.73 -29.35 31.43
CA PHE A 998 -4.42 -28.08 31.65
C PHE A 998 -3.56 -26.86 31.26
N TYR A 999 -2.27 -26.84 31.61
CA TYR A 999 -1.35 -25.78 31.18
C TYR A 999 -1.22 -25.71 29.65
N ASN A 1000 -1.02 -26.84 28.97
CA ASN A 1000 -0.90 -26.88 27.51
C ASN A 1000 -2.20 -26.38 26.83
N TYR A 1001 -3.37 -26.70 27.38
CA TYR A 1001 -4.66 -26.17 26.92
C TYR A 1001 -4.76 -24.65 27.12
N ALA A 1002 -4.50 -24.15 28.34
CA ALA A 1002 -4.55 -22.71 28.63
C ALA A 1002 -3.56 -21.90 27.77
N HIS A 1003 -2.34 -22.40 27.56
CA HIS A 1003 -1.33 -21.78 26.69
C HIS A 1003 -1.77 -21.77 25.23
N SER A 1004 -2.42 -22.82 24.74
CA SER A 1004 -2.90 -22.87 23.34
C SER A 1004 -4.07 -21.91 23.09
N ILE A 1005 -4.94 -21.70 24.09
CA ILE A 1005 -5.95 -20.62 24.06
C ILE A 1005 -5.30 -19.24 24.14
N LEU A 1006 -4.25 -19.05 24.95
CA LEU A 1006 -3.48 -17.80 24.97
C LEU A 1006 -2.87 -17.47 23.59
N VAL A 1007 -2.24 -18.45 22.92
CA VAL A 1007 -1.69 -18.24 21.57
C VAL A 1007 -2.77 -17.89 20.55
N LEU A 1008 -3.96 -18.48 20.62
CA LEU A 1008 -5.10 -18.06 19.79
C LEU A 1008 -5.49 -16.60 20.05
N MET A 1009 -5.58 -16.19 21.31
CA MET A 1009 -5.95 -14.81 21.67
C MET A 1009 -4.90 -13.79 21.22
N LEU A 1010 -3.61 -14.10 21.38
CA LEU A 1010 -2.51 -13.22 20.94
C LEU A 1010 -2.52 -12.96 19.42
N TRP A 1011 -3.09 -13.87 18.63
CA TRP A 1011 -3.23 -13.69 17.17
C TRP A 1011 -4.50 -12.95 16.73
N ILE A 1012 -5.50 -12.82 17.62
CA ILE A 1012 -6.72 -12.03 17.38
C ILE A 1012 -6.55 -10.59 17.90
N LEU A 1013 -5.73 -10.41 18.94
CA LEU A 1013 -5.42 -9.11 19.55
C LEU A 1013 -5.06 -7.99 18.55
N PRO A 1014 -4.28 -8.21 17.46
CA PRO A 1014 -3.98 -7.17 16.47
C PRO A 1014 -5.20 -6.63 15.70
N ILE A 1015 -6.29 -7.41 15.60
CA ILE A 1015 -7.55 -7.01 14.96
C ILE A 1015 -8.33 -6.08 15.91
N ASN A 1016 -8.34 -6.43 17.21
CA ASN A 1016 -9.10 -5.72 18.24
C ASN A 1016 -8.41 -4.43 18.74
N LEU A 1017 -7.09 -4.29 18.56
CA LEU A 1017 -6.31 -3.15 19.06
C LEU A 1017 -6.69 -1.79 18.42
N PRO A 1018 -6.77 -1.63 17.09
CA PRO A 1018 -6.92 -0.30 16.49
C PRO A 1018 -8.24 0.38 16.84
N VAL A 1019 -9.36 -0.36 16.85
CA VAL A 1019 -10.68 0.17 17.23
C VAL A 1019 -10.68 0.66 18.69
N LEU A 1020 -9.94 0.00 19.58
CA LEU A 1020 -9.79 0.48 20.96
C LEU A 1020 -9.02 1.80 21.04
N VAL A 1021 -7.99 2.00 20.21
CA VAL A 1021 -7.25 3.28 20.17
C VAL A 1021 -8.18 4.43 19.73
N VAL A 1022 -9.06 4.19 18.75
CA VAL A 1022 -10.10 5.17 18.35
C VAL A 1022 -11.01 5.53 19.53
N TRP A 1023 -11.50 4.53 20.28
CA TRP A 1023 -12.37 4.77 21.44
C TRP A 1023 -11.66 5.54 22.57
N ILE A 1024 -10.42 5.18 22.90
CA ILE A 1024 -9.63 5.89 23.92
C ILE A 1024 -9.41 7.35 23.51
N ARG A 1025 -9.13 7.62 22.22
CA ARG A 1025 -8.99 8.99 21.71
C ARG A 1025 -10.29 9.80 21.83
N ASN A 1026 -11.43 9.21 21.45
CA ASN A 1026 -12.73 9.89 21.54
C ASN A 1026 -13.10 10.22 23.00
N LEU A 1027 -12.81 9.33 23.95
CA LEU A 1027 -13.02 9.57 25.39
C LEU A 1027 -12.12 10.69 25.94
N ALA A 1028 -10.89 10.83 25.43
CA ALA A 1028 -9.99 11.92 25.79
C ALA A 1028 -10.45 13.30 25.25
N VAL A 1029 -11.22 13.32 24.15
CA VAL A 1029 -11.89 14.51 23.59
C VAL A 1029 -13.29 14.72 24.22
N HIS A 1030 -13.59 14.03 25.33
CA HIS A 1030 -14.88 14.05 26.04
C HIS A 1030 -16.11 13.65 25.19
N TRP A 1031 -15.92 13.02 24.04
CA TRP A 1031 -17.00 12.60 23.16
C TRP A 1031 -17.54 11.22 23.59
N LEU A 1032 -18.58 11.24 24.43
CA LEU A 1032 -19.09 10.07 25.16
C LEU A 1032 -20.19 9.25 24.44
N THR A 1033 -20.45 9.48 23.14
CA THR A 1033 -21.53 8.76 22.44
C THR A 1033 -21.20 7.26 22.29
N PRO A 1034 -22.04 6.32 22.78
CA PRO A 1034 -21.74 4.89 22.69
C PRO A 1034 -21.95 4.36 21.25
N PHE A 1035 -20.86 3.97 20.58
CA PHE A 1035 -20.91 3.36 19.25
C PHE A 1035 -21.69 2.03 19.27
N SER A 1036 -22.73 1.92 18.45
CA SER A 1036 -23.70 0.82 18.50
C SER A 1036 -23.10 -0.57 18.20
N SER A 1037 -22.16 -0.68 17.25
CA SER A 1037 -21.52 -1.96 16.90
C SER A 1037 -20.55 -2.48 17.98
N HIS A 1038 -20.00 -1.61 18.84
CA HIS A 1038 -18.95 -1.98 19.80
C HIS A 1038 -19.44 -2.43 21.19
N HIS A 1039 -20.74 -2.28 21.47
CA HIS A 1039 -21.38 -2.75 22.71
C HIS A 1039 -22.06 -4.13 22.55
N ASN A 1040 -21.76 -4.84 21.46
CA ASN A 1040 -22.33 -6.16 21.16
C ASN A 1040 -21.80 -7.25 22.11
N ILE A 1041 -22.53 -7.50 23.20
CA ILE A 1041 -22.26 -8.52 24.22
C ILE A 1041 -21.95 -9.91 23.60
N LEU A 1042 -22.66 -10.30 22.53
CA LEU A 1042 -22.51 -11.63 21.92
C LEU A 1042 -21.13 -11.85 21.30
N SER A 1043 -20.43 -10.76 20.93
CA SER A 1043 -19.08 -10.82 20.33
C SER A 1043 -17.95 -11.00 21.35
N ILE A 1044 -18.27 -11.13 22.64
CA ILE A 1044 -17.26 -11.29 23.71
C ILE A 1044 -17.70 -12.18 24.88
N MET A 1045 -19.00 -12.34 25.14
CA MET A 1045 -19.52 -13.21 26.20
C MET A 1045 -18.92 -14.64 26.17
N PRO A 1046 -18.77 -15.31 25.01
CA PRO A 1046 -18.09 -16.61 24.95
C PRO A 1046 -16.63 -16.59 25.40
N PHE A 1047 -15.84 -15.56 25.04
CA PHE A 1047 -14.48 -15.38 25.56
C PHE A 1047 -14.47 -15.14 27.07
N ILE A 1048 -15.38 -14.30 27.59
CA ILE A 1048 -15.53 -14.06 29.04
C ILE A 1048 -15.77 -15.38 29.77
N LEU A 1049 -16.78 -16.15 29.36
CA LEU A 1049 -17.14 -17.42 30.00
C LEU A 1049 -16.03 -18.48 29.88
N LEU A 1050 -15.33 -18.56 28.75
CA LEU A 1050 -14.21 -19.50 28.57
C LEU A 1050 -13.02 -19.17 29.48
N ILE A 1051 -12.67 -17.89 29.60
CA ILE A 1051 -11.49 -17.47 30.38
C ILE A 1051 -11.81 -17.41 31.87
N GLU A 1052 -13.06 -17.09 32.23
CA GLU A 1052 -13.56 -17.20 33.59
C GLU A 1052 -13.58 -18.67 34.05
N THR A 1053 -13.99 -19.63 33.20
CA THR A 1053 -13.88 -21.07 33.52
C THR A 1053 -12.43 -21.59 33.55
N LEU A 1054 -11.55 -21.14 32.63
CA LEU A 1054 -10.11 -21.42 32.70
C LEU A 1054 -9.48 -20.90 34.00
N SER A 1055 -9.86 -19.71 34.47
CA SER A 1055 -9.38 -19.14 35.74
C SER A 1055 -9.76 -19.97 36.99
N THR A 1056 -10.70 -20.92 36.87
CA THR A 1056 -11.00 -21.92 37.91
C THR A 1056 -9.90 -22.98 38.07
N GLY A 1057 -8.98 -23.10 37.11
CA GLY A 1057 -8.17 -24.33 36.96
C GLY A 1057 -8.95 -25.49 36.31
N ARG A 1058 -10.06 -25.21 35.59
CA ARG A 1058 -10.89 -26.24 34.94
C ARG A 1058 -10.50 -26.45 33.48
N MET A 1059 -10.23 -27.70 33.13
CA MET A 1059 -10.03 -28.12 31.74
C MET A 1059 -11.38 -28.45 31.07
N ILE A 1060 -11.39 -28.42 29.73
CA ILE A 1060 -12.48 -29.00 28.93
C ILE A 1060 -12.46 -30.53 29.04
N SER A 1061 -13.64 -31.16 29.02
CA SER A 1061 -13.80 -32.62 29.02
C SER A 1061 -13.52 -33.22 27.64
N ARG A 1062 -12.95 -34.44 27.60
CA ARG A 1062 -12.85 -35.25 26.38
C ARG A 1062 -14.22 -35.50 25.76
N VAL A 1063 -14.33 -35.36 24.44
CA VAL A 1063 -15.59 -35.54 23.69
C VAL A 1063 -15.54 -36.86 22.92
N THR A 1064 -16.11 -37.91 23.50
CA THR A 1064 -16.19 -39.23 22.86
C THR A 1064 -17.37 -39.37 21.90
N SER A 1065 -18.35 -38.47 21.96
CA SER A 1065 -19.56 -38.48 21.12
C SER A 1065 -19.32 -37.90 19.72
N ARG A 1066 -20.33 -37.95 18.84
CA ARG A 1066 -20.29 -37.33 17.50
C ARG A 1066 -19.95 -35.82 17.53
N ALA A 1067 -20.13 -35.14 18.67
CA ALA A 1067 -19.77 -33.73 18.85
C ALA A 1067 -18.27 -33.43 18.57
N ARG A 1068 -17.35 -34.41 18.70
CA ARG A 1068 -15.93 -34.23 18.33
C ARG A 1068 -15.74 -33.90 16.85
N LEU A 1069 -16.67 -34.32 15.99
CA LEU A 1069 -16.69 -33.96 14.58
C LEU A 1069 -16.96 -32.46 14.40
N LEU A 1070 -17.86 -31.87 15.20
CA LEU A 1070 -18.16 -30.44 15.14
C LEU A 1070 -16.95 -29.59 15.55
N THR A 1071 -16.22 -29.97 16.60
CA THR A 1071 -14.95 -29.32 16.98
C THR A 1071 -13.93 -29.38 15.83
N ASN A 1072 -13.83 -30.52 15.15
CA ASN A 1072 -12.92 -30.71 14.01
C ASN A 1072 -13.35 -29.94 12.75
N ILE A 1073 -14.64 -29.84 12.48
CA ILE A 1073 -15.20 -29.03 11.38
C ILE A 1073 -14.96 -27.55 11.68
N LEU A 1074 -15.35 -27.05 12.85
CA LEU A 1074 -15.27 -25.63 13.19
C LEU A 1074 -13.83 -25.09 13.11
N LEU A 1075 -12.87 -25.82 13.67
CA LEU A 1075 -11.44 -25.46 13.57
C LEU A 1075 -10.90 -25.55 12.13
N PHE A 1076 -11.45 -26.42 11.28
CA PHE A 1076 -11.09 -26.47 9.87
C PHE A 1076 -11.76 -25.36 9.05
N SER A 1077 -13.00 -24.99 9.35
CA SER A 1077 -13.69 -23.84 8.75
C SER A 1077 -12.98 -22.52 9.08
N ILE A 1078 -12.50 -22.35 10.32
CA ILE A 1078 -11.64 -21.22 10.69
C ILE A 1078 -10.35 -21.21 9.85
N ALA A 1079 -9.70 -22.37 9.70
CA ALA A 1079 -8.48 -22.49 8.89
C ALA A 1079 -8.69 -22.15 7.41
N ILE A 1080 -9.77 -22.64 6.80
CA ILE A 1080 -10.12 -22.34 5.40
C ILE A 1080 -10.54 -20.88 5.22
N TYR A 1081 -11.37 -20.34 6.13
CA TYR A 1081 -11.78 -18.93 6.05
C TYR A 1081 -10.58 -17.98 6.20
N ALA A 1082 -9.66 -18.26 7.13
CA ALA A 1082 -8.44 -17.48 7.30
C ALA A 1082 -7.51 -17.53 6.06
N ALA A 1083 -7.54 -18.63 5.30
CA ALA A 1083 -6.77 -18.78 4.07
C ALA A 1083 -7.41 -18.10 2.84
N VAL A 1084 -8.75 -18.13 2.73
CA VAL A 1084 -9.48 -17.71 1.52
C VAL A 1084 -10.08 -16.30 1.64
N TYR A 1085 -10.62 -15.93 2.80
CA TYR A 1085 -11.30 -14.65 3.02
C TYR A 1085 -10.58 -13.73 4.02
N GLY A 1086 -9.79 -14.30 4.93
CA GLY A 1086 -9.22 -13.59 6.08
C GLY A 1086 -8.28 -12.42 5.74
N VAL A 1087 -7.74 -12.34 4.53
CA VAL A 1087 -6.91 -11.20 4.07
C VAL A 1087 -7.79 -9.98 3.70
N SER A 1088 -8.95 -10.26 3.10
CA SER A 1088 -9.91 -9.27 2.61
C SER A 1088 -10.95 -8.86 3.66
N TYR A 1089 -11.32 -9.80 4.54
CA TYR A 1089 -12.39 -9.70 5.54
C TYR A 1089 -11.87 -10.05 6.94
N ALA A 1090 -10.77 -9.41 7.36
CA ALA A 1090 -10.04 -9.79 8.56
C ALA A 1090 -10.86 -9.66 9.87
N TYR A 1091 -11.78 -8.69 9.95
CA TYR A 1091 -12.70 -8.51 11.09
C TYR A 1091 -13.45 -9.81 11.48
N ALA A 1092 -13.84 -10.62 10.50
CA ALA A 1092 -14.64 -11.83 10.73
C ALA A 1092 -13.89 -12.92 11.51
N LEU A 1093 -12.55 -12.86 11.54
CA LEU A 1093 -11.71 -13.83 12.24
C LEU A 1093 -11.93 -13.78 13.77
N HIS A 1094 -12.19 -12.60 14.35
CA HIS A 1094 -12.56 -12.46 15.76
C HIS A 1094 -13.89 -13.16 16.05
N HIS A 1095 -14.92 -12.91 15.23
CA HIS A 1095 -16.25 -13.53 15.41
C HIS A 1095 -16.19 -15.06 15.23
N LEU A 1096 -15.43 -15.58 14.27
CA LEU A 1096 -15.24 -17.02 14.08
C LEU A 1096 -14.53 -17.69 15.26
N ALA A 1097 -13.53 -17.03 15.85
CA ALA A 1097 -12.90 -17.50 17.08
C ALA A 1097 -13.83 -17.40 18.31
N ASN A 1098 -14.69 -16.37 18.36
CA ASN A 1098 -15.72 -16.26 19.40
C ASN A 1098 -16.77 -17.39 19.32
N ILE A 1099 -17.15 -17.82 18.11
CA ILE A 1099 -18.01 -19.01 17.89
C ILE A 1099 -17.31 -20.30 18.37
N LEU A 1100 -16.01 -20.44 18.14
CA LEU A 1100 -15.21 -21.53 18.73
C LEU A 1100 -15.25 -21.48 20.27
N CYS A 1101 -15.06 -20.31 20.88
CA CYS A 1101 -15.18 -20.17 22.33
C CYS A 1101 -16.59 -20.53 22.85
N ALA A 1102 -17.64 -20.18 22.12
CA ALA A 1102 -19.02 -20.55 22.46
C ALA A 1102 -19.22 -22.07 22.45
N TRP A 1103 -18.66 -22.75 21.44
CA TRP A 1103 -18.69 -24.20 21.35
C TRP A 1103 -17.89 -24.88 22.48
N LEU A 1104 -16.70 -24.37 22.84
CA LEU A 1104 -15.91 -24.88 23.95
C LEU A 1104 -16.62 -24.69 25.31
N VAL A 1105 -17.32 -23.57 25.51
CA VAL A 1105 -18.16 -23.32 26.69
C VAL A 1105 -19.36 -24.26 26.71
N ALA A 1106 -20.03 -24.51 25.57
CA ALA A 1106 -21.14 -25.45 25.48
C ALA A 1106 -20.72 -26.89 25.84
N ILE A 1107 -19.54 -27.35 25.39
CA ILE A 1107 -18.96 -28.62 25.83
C ILE A 1107 -18.77 -28.63 27.35
N HIS A 1108 -18.13 -27.60 27.92
CA HIS A 1108 -17.89 -27.52 29.37
C HIS A 1108 -19.19 -27.55 30.20
N LEU A 1109 -20.22 -26.82 29.75
CA LEU A 1109 -21.54 -26.80 30.36
C LEU A 1109 -22.23 -28.18 30.28
N SER A 1110 -22.15 -28.87 29.13
CA SER A 1110 -22.77 -30.20 28.95
C SER A 1110 -22.11 -31.32 29.78
N ALA A 1111 -20.80 -31.23 30.03
CA ALA A 1111 -20.08 -32.21 30.84
C ALA A 1111 -20.25 -31.94 32.35
N SER A 1112 -20.48 -30.69 32.74
CA SER A 1112 -21.01 -30.39 34.07
C SER A 1112 -22.47 -30.84 34.14
N ARG A 1113 -22.89 -31.60 35.17
CA ARG A 1113 -24.31 -31.91 35.37
C ARG A 1113 -25.06 -30.66 35.86
N PHE A 1114 -25.35 -29.74 34.94
CA PHE A 1114 -26.02 -28.47 35.21
C PHE A 1114 -27.53 -28.65 35.40
N SER A 1115 -27.90 -29.29 36.50
CA SER A 1115 -29.32 -29.45 36.87
C SER A 1115 -29.97 -28.08 37.10
N LEU A 1116 -31.10 -27.83 36.44
CA LEU A 1116 -31.95 -26.64 36.63
C LEU A 1116 -32.31 -26.39 38.11
N SER A 1117 -32.39 -27.45 38.94
CA SER A 1117 -32.59 -27.34 40.40
C SER A 1117 -31.51 -26.51 41.14
N ARG A 1118 -30.32 -26.31 40.56
CA ARG A 1118 -29.31 -25.39 41.11
C ARG A 1118 -29.58 -23.92 40.78
N LEU A 1119 -30.32 -23.63 39.70
CA LEU A 1119 -30.69 -22.26 39.36
C LEU A 1119 -31.84 -21.80 40.28
N ASN A 1120 -32.89 -22.63 40.45
CA ASN A 1120 -33.98 -22.36 41.39
C ASN A 1120 -33.46 -22.11 42.81
N ARG A 1121 -32.53 -22.92 43.32
CA ARG A 1121 -31.93 -22.71 44.66
C ARG A 1121 -31.12 -21.42 44.82
N VAL A 1122 -30.70 -20.77 43.73
CA VAL A 1122 -30.06 -19.44 43.77
C VAL A 1122 -31.10 -18.32 43.77
N ILE A 1123 -32.30 -18.59 43.25
CA ILE A 1123 -33.46 -17.67 43.22
C ILE A 1123 -34.25 -17.76 44.55
N GLU A 1124 -34.53 -18.97 45.06
CA GLU A 1124 -35.09 -19.22 46.41
C GLU A 1124 -34.19 -18.62 47.52
N GLY A 1125 -32.87 -18.59 47.30
CA GLY A 1125 -31.88 -17.95 48.17
C GLY A 1125 -31.86 -16.42 48.13
N LEU A 1126 -32.70 -15.79 47.31
CA LEU A 1126 -32.92 -14.33 47.29
C LEU A 1126 -34.16 -13.91 48.10
N GLU A 1127 -35.19 -14.75 48.18
CA GLU A 1127 -36.42 -14.48 48.93
C GLU A 1127 -36.26 -14.73 50.44
N THR A 1128 -35.42 -15.70 50.82
CA THR A 1128 -35.29 -16.21 52.19
C THR A 1128 -34.45 -15.36 53.16
N HIS A 1129 -34.03 -14.15 52.77
CA HIS A 1129 -33.28 -13.23 53.65
C HIS A 1129 -34.12 -12.10 54.28
N GLY A 1130 -35.44 -12.10 54.10
CA GLY A 1130 -36.36 -11.07 54.59
C GLY A 1130 -36.81 -11.17 56.07
N ALA A 1131 -36.23 -12.04 56.90
CA ALA A 1131 -36.68 -12.23 58.29
C ALA A 1131 -35.55 -12.58 59.29
N HIS A 1132 -35.67 -12.01 60.50
CA HIS A 1132 -35.00 -12.34 61.77
C HIS A 1132 -33.58 -12.96 61.76
N HIS A 1133 -32.59 -12.18 62.23
CA HIS A 1133 -32.14 -12.35 63.63
C HIS A 1133 -31.23 -11.21 64.11
N ILE A 1134 -31.62 -10.56 65.21
CA ILE A 1134 -30.73 -9.75 66.04
C ILE A 1134 -30.11 -10.67 67.10
N LYS A 1135 -28.78 -10.66 67.25
CA LYS A 1135 -28.08 -11.09 68.47
C LYS A 1135 -26.77 -10.32 68.64
N LYS A 1136 -26.41 -10.03 69.89
CA LYS A 1136 -25.28 -9.18 70.26
C LYS A 1136 -23.94 -9.93 70.14
N ARG A 1137 -22.87 -9.15 69.90
CA ARG A 1137 -21.47 -9.56 70.08
C ARG A 1137 -21.13 -9.75 71.57
N PRO A 1138 -20.21 -10.67 71.91
CA PRO A 1138 -18.94 -10.36 72.55
C PRO A 1138 -17.99 -9.67 71.56
#